data_AF-A0A3D3IEY7-F1
#
_entry.id   AF-A0A3D3IEY7-F1
#
_cell.length_a   1.000
_cell.length_b   1.000
_cell.length_c   1.000
_cell.angle_alpha   90.00
_cell.angle_beta   90.00
_cell.angle_gamma   90.00
#
_symmetry.space_group_name_H-M   'P 1'
#
loop_
_entity.id
_entity.type
_entity.pdbx_description
1 polymer ?
#
loop_
_entity_poly.entity_id
_entity_poly.type
_entity_poly.pdbx_seq_one_letter_code
_entity_poly.pdbx_strand_id
1 'polypeptide(L)'
;MSFMSSLFKRLNQLIGVPKSKETPSTVFWRSAFIGLTALSLLVMMLSGSFYRTGLPTWLMAFATLLIGIIAFWFFRVVGALIYGWLTKIPTFLFALFFGTIATILLARYIRFGFPEQVFYIGFALVIIATTFLFGSGMILYKGVSNAKPFHWLAFIVSIVIFGTGTYFLSYEGIDPYPVDFTQTPAALLSARGLSNPGEKGSYPTNYFTYGSGTDKQREAFRDSIKYKTTSVDASLLLPEWKGKKAKWRQRYWGFGVKEFPLNGRVWMPVGEGKFPIILIVHGNHGMEEHSDPGYAYLGELLASRGFVTVSVDENFINGTWSGDFMGKEMPVRGWLLLKHLEQWKLWSNDPTHELYQKVDLENVMLAGHSRGGEAAPIAAQFNKLAYFPDNANEKFNFNFGIKGVVAIAPTDKRYDRRINLENINYLSIQGSYDSDEASFFGLRQYQRIVFNDSSFYLKAGLYVHGANHGQFNSVWGKYDGGAPGKYLLNIAPMMTIEEQQQIAKVYISAFAESVLHNKKGYNDLFLNAAVAKDWLPNQIMLNTYKDSKTNPLVTYEEDIDVASGSLSGTTITAENLKVWKETTLKFRDKDTQAINAVVLGWDKDSTGVTGSYLISFKISVPFDTSSSLLLTMAHGDDKELDKNKDSKDKSDKANDPAELNFQIQLTDSLGNEAVIDIDDVKKIAPLLKVQYVKLKGLNQENYGDSWEPTMETFELPLHRFNQKPAGLKGIKNIKLNFNRTERGVLLLDEISLRQP
;
A
#
# COMPACT_ATOMS: atom_id res chain seq x y z
N MET A 1 35.10 51.47 -0.14
CA MET A 1 34.12 51.59 0.98
C MET A 1 32.98 52.59 0.73
N SER A 2 33.24 53.82 0.26
CA SER A 2 32.20 54.86 0.02
C SER A 2 31.08 54.44 -0.96
N PHE A 3 31.43 53.82 -2.09
CA PHE A 3 30.47 53.36 -3.09
C PHE A 3 29.53 52.25 -2.56
N MET A 4 30.07 51.24 -1.88
CA MET A 4 29.28 50.17 -1.26
C MET A 4 28.35 50.70 -0.16
N SER A 5 28.81 51.66 0.65
CA SER A 5 27.98 52.31 1.68
C SER A 5 26.82 53.10 1.08
N SER A 6 27.07 53.84 -0.02
CA SER A 6 26.06 54.59 -0.76
C SER A 6 25.03 53.68 -1.42
N LEU A 7 25.49 52.60 -2.06
CA LEU A 7 24.63 51.58 -2.66
C LEU A 7 23.76 50.89 -1.61
N PHE A 8 24.32 50.53 -0.46
CA PHE A 8 23.58 49.88 0.64
C PHE A 8 22.51 50.82 1.23
N LYS A 9 22.82 52.12 1.40
CA LYS A 9 21.85 53.12 1.83
C LYS A 9 20.72 53.31 0.81
N ARG A 10 21.02 53.36 -0.49
CA ARG A 10 20.02 53.46 -1.56
C ARG A 10 19.13 52.22 -1.62
N LEU A 11 19.70 51.02 -1.55
CA LEU A 11 18.94 49.77 -1.51
C LEU A 11 18.04 49.70 -0.28
N ASN A 12 18.53 50.07 0.90
CA ASN A 12 17.72 50.12 2.13
C ASN A 12 16.58 51.15 2.06
N GLN A 13 16.74 52.25 1.31
CA GLN A 13 15.65 53.19 1.07
C GLN A 13 14.60 52.62 0.09
N LEU A 14 15.01 51.84 -0.91
CA LEU A 14 14.11 51.24 -1.90
C LEU A 14 13.29 50.07 -1.36
N ILE A 15 13.88 49.25 -0.48
CA ILE A 15 13.21 48.09 0.14
C ILE A 15 12.67 48.38 1.55
N GLY A 16 13.01 49.54 2.13
CA GLY A 16 12.59 49.92 3.47
C GLY A 16 11.10 50.27 3.51
N VAL A 17 10.45 49.94 4.63
CA VAL A 17 9.08 50.39 4.90
C VAL A 17 9.06 51.93 4.91
N PRO A 18 8.07 52.59 4.27
CA PRO A 18 8.01 54.06 4.23
C PRO A 18 8.07 54.67 5.63
N LYS A 19 9.03 55.59 5.89
CA LYS A 19 9.25 56.25 7.20
C LYS A 19 8.43 57.53 7.41
N SER A 20 7.47 57.84 6.55
CA SER A 20 6.65 59.06 6.61
C SER A 20 5.67 59.11 7.80
N LYS A 21 4.98 60.26 7.96
CA LYS A 21 3.85 60.43 8.90
C LYS A 21 2.81 59.31 8.73
N GLU A 22 2.12 58.96 9.82
CA GLU A 22 1.11 57.89 9.84
C GLU A 22 -0.10 58.26 8.97
N THR A 23 -0.07 57.80 7.73
CA THR A 23 -1.25 57.75 6.84
C THR A 23 -1.84 56.34 6.84
N PRO A 24 -3.12 56.14 6.48
CA PRO A 24 -3.73 54.81 6.38
C PRO A 24 -2.88 53.84 5.54
N SER A 25 -2.41 54.28 4.38
CA SER A 25 -1.54 53.49 3.50
C SER A 25 -0.24 53.07 4.18
N THR A 26 0.43 54.00 4.86
CA THR A 26 1.69 53.68 5.54
C THR A 26 1.45 52.69 6.68
N VAL A 27 0.41 52.88 7.49
CA VAL A 27 0.05 51.98 8.61
C VAL A 27 -0.27 50.57 8.10
N PHE A 28 -1.04 50.46 7.03
CA PHE A 28 -1.37 49.19 6.38
C PHE A 28 -0.11 48.44 5.95
N TRP A 29 0.74 49.09 5.14
CA TRP A 29 1.90 48.44 4.54
C TRP A 29 3.03 48.18 5.54
N ARG A 30 3.18 48.98 6.61
CA ARG A 30 4.10 48.66 7.73
C ARG A 30 3.72 47.34 8.39
N SER A 31 2.43 47.13 8.61
CA SER A 31 1.91 45.95 9.31
C SER A 31 1.87 44.72 8.40
N ALA A 32 1.44 44.89 7.15
CA ALA A 32 1.51 43.85 6.13
C ALA A 32 2.95 43.38 5.91
N PHE A 33 3.94 44.27 5.95
CA PHE A 33 5.35 43.91 5.90
C PHE A 33 5.75 42.96 7.05
N ILE A 34 5.34 43.26 8.29
CA ILE A 34 5.58 42.40 9.46
C ILE A 34 4.91 41.04 9.25
N GLY A 35 3.64 41.03 8.84
CA GLY A 35 2.88 39.80 8.60
C GLY A 35 3.50 38.90 7.54
N LEU A 36 3.87 39.45 6.37
CA LEU A 36 4.47 38.68 5.27
C LEU A 36 5.90 38.21 5.59
N THR A 37 6.65 38.99 6.38
CA THR A 37 7.94 38.54 6.93
C THR A 37 7.73 37.36 7.86
N ALA A 38 6.81 37.48 8.83
CA ALA A 38 6.50 36.41 9.78
C ALA A 38 6.01 35.13 9.07
N LEU A 39 5.15 35.26 8.05
CA LEU A 39 4.71 34.15 7.21
C LEU A 39 5.90 33.45 6.53
N SER A 40 6.77 34.22 5.88
CA SER A 40 7.93 33.67 5.17
C SER A 40 8.85 32.90 6.11
N LEU A 41 9.10 33.45 7.30
CA LEU A 41 9.92 32.82 8.34
C LEU A 41 9.25 31.59 8.94
N LEU A 42 7.94 31.61 9.17
CA LEU A 42 7.17 30.45 9.63
C LEU A 42 7.23 29.30 8.63
N VAL A 43 7.00 29.57 7.34
CA VAL A 43 7.07 28.56 6.28
C VAL A 43 8.47 27.96 6.17
N MET A 44 9.51 28.78 6.29
CA MET A 44 10.90 28.31 6.32
C MET A 44 11.23 27.51 7.58
N MET A 45 10.70 27.89 8.74
CA MET A 45 10.87 27.10 9.96
C MET A 45 10.19 25.73 9.82
N LEU A 46 8.95 25.70 9.31
CA LEU A 46 8.21 24.47 9.07
C LEU A 46 8.90 23.57 8.02
N SER A 47 9.51 24.15 6.97
CA SER A 47 10.24 23.39 5.97
C SER A 47 11.40 22.61 6.60
N GLY A 48 12.15 23.23 7.51
CA GLY A 48 13.19 22.56 8.30
C GLY A 48 12.62 21.49 9.24
N SER A 49 11.49 21.78 9.91
CA SER A 49 10.82 20.79 10.78
C SER A 49 10.36 19.53 10.05
N PHE A 50 9.99 19.66 8.77
CA PHE A 50 9.62 18.52 7.94
C PHE A 50 10.83 17.86 7.26
N TYR A 51 12.00 18.48 7.33
CA TYR A 51 13.19 18.00 6.66
C TYR A 51 13.92 16.94 7.48
N ARG A 52 13.63 15.67 7.19
CA ARG A 52 14.25 14.49 7.83
C ARG A 52 15.69 14.28 7.35
N THR A 53 16.65 14.98 7.95
CA THR A 53 18.09 14.83 7.63
C THR A 53 18.85 13.89 8.57
N GLY A 54 18.18 13.44 9.65
CA GLY A 54 18.77 12.71 10.76
C GLY A 54 19.31 13.62 11.86
N LEU A 55 19.30 14.94 11.66
CA LEU A 55 19.57 15.92 12.71
C LEU A 55 18.30 16.20 13.53
N PRO A 56 18.43 16.67 14.79
CA PRO A 56 17.29 17.04 15.60
C PRO A 56 16.36 18.05 14.90
N THR A 57 15.06 17.82 14.95
CA THR A 57 14.04 18.64 14.27
C THR A 57 14.13 20.12 14.63
N TRP A 58 14.36 20.45 15.90
CA TRP A 58 14.49 21.84 16.36
C TRP A 58 15.72 22.54 15.75
N LEU A 59 16.81 21.82 15.54
CA LEU A 59 18.03 22.34 14.93
C LEU A 59 17.81 22.64 13.45
N MET A 60 17.13 21.72 12.75
CA MET A 60 16.74 21.92 11.35
C MET A 60 15.80 23.12 11.20
N ALA A 61 14.77 23.22 12.04
CA ALA A 61 13.83 24.33 12.05
C ALA A 61 14.54 25.68 12.30
N PHE A 62 15.50 25.71 13.23
CA PHE A 62 16.29 26.91 13.52
C PHE A 62 17.23 27.26 12.35
N ALA A 63 17.91 26.29 11.76
CA ALA A 63 18.80 26.51 10.62
C ALA A 63 18.04 27.05 9.41
N THR A 64 16.88 26.48 9.06
CA THR A 64 16.06 26.96 7.95
C THR A 64 15.40 28.30 8.25
N LEU A 65 15.08 28.61 9.51
CA LEU A 65 14.66 29.95 9.93
C LEU A 65 15.75 30.99 9.62
N LEU A 66 17.01 30.72 9.99
CA LEU A 66 18.14 31.63 9.68
C LEU A 66 18.34 31.80 8.17
N ILE A 67 18.27 30.71 7.41
CA ILE A 67 18.28 30.75 5.94
C ILE A 67 17.12 31.61 5.43
N GLY A 68 15.93 31.47 6.01
CA GLY A 68 14.74 32.25 5.67
C GLY A 68 14.91 33.74 5.89
N ILE A 69 15.56 34.14 7.00
CA ILE A 69 15.89 35.55 7.27
C ILE A 69 16.78 36.09 6.15
N ILE A 70 17.87 35.39 5.84
CA ILE A 70 18.83 35.82 4.80
C ILE A 70 18.14 35.86 3.43
N ALA A 71 17.43 34.80 3.07
CA ALA A 71 16.76 34.63 1.78
C ALA A 71 15.70 35.71 1.56
N PHE A 72 14.86 36.00 2.57
CA PHE A 72 13.83 37.03 2.47
C PHE A 72 14.44 38.38 2.11
N TRP A 73 15.44 38.85 2.87
CA TRP A 73 16.08 40.13 2.58
C TRP A 73 16.84 40.13 1.24
N PHE A 74 17.53 39.04 0.92
CA PHE A 74 18.22 38.87 -0.36
C PHE A 74 17.25 38.99 -1.54
N PHE A 75 16.15 38.23 -1.52
CA PHE A 75 15.16 38.26 -2.60
C PHE A 75 14.45 39.62 -2.69
N ARG A 76 14.26 40.35 -1.59
CA ARG A 76 13.74 41.72 -1.67
C ARG A 76 14.69 42.66 -2.39
N VAL A 77 16.00 42.55 -2.16
CA VAL A 77 17.02 43.32 -2.89
C VAL A 77 16.98 42.96 -4.37
N VAL A 78 16.97 41.67 -4.70
CA VAL A 78 16.85 41.18 -6.09
C VAL A 78 15.58 41.71 -6.75
N GLY A 79 14.43 41.63 -6.07
CA GLY A 79 13.16 42.16 -6.56
C GLY A 79 13.20 43.66 -6.83
N ALA A 80 13.86 44.45 -5.97
CA ALA A 80 14.04 45.88 -6.21
C ALA A 80 14.93 46.19 -7.41
N LEU A 81 15.94 45.36 -7.69
CA LEU A 81 16.78 45.49 -8.89
C LEU A 81 16.01 45.12 -10.17
N ILE A 82 15.24 44.03 -10.13
CA ILE A 82 14.36 43.59 -11.24
C ILE A 82 13.27 44.63 -11.52
N TYR A 83 12.77 45.30 -10.47
CA TYR A 83 11.73 46.31 -10.60
C TYR A 83 12.12 47.50 -11.49
N GLY A 84 13.42 47.76 -11.73
CA GLY A 84 13.89 48.86 -12.60
C GLY A 84 13.29 48.91 -14.02
N TRP A 85 12.49 47.90 -14.38
CA TRP A 85 11.82 47.68 -15.66
C TRP A 85 10.27 47.82 -15.61
N LEU A 86 9.69 48.11 -14.44
CA LEU A 86 8.24 48.23 -14.20
C LEU A 86 7.90 49.64 -13.68
N THR A 87 6.95 50.36 -14.27
CA THR A 87 6.74 51.80 -13.97
C THR A 87 5.49 52.15 -13.14
N LYS A 88 4.65 51.17 -12.76
CA LYS A 88 3.30 51.43 -12.20
C LYS A 88 3.07 51.05 -10.73
N ILE A 89 3.97 50.35 -10.05
CA ILE A 89 3.78 49.83 -8.67
C ILE A 89 4.92 50.28 -7.77
N PRO A 90 4.75 50.82 -6.56
CA PRO A 90 5.88 51.20 -5.69
C PRO A 90 6.92 50.08 -5.54
N THR A 91 8.21 50.38 -5.75
CA THR A 91 9.32 49.40 -5.69
C THR A 91 9.33 48.58 -4.41
N PHE A 92 9.03 49.21 -3.27
CA PHE A 92 8.89 48.55 -1.97
C PHE A 92 7.86 47.40 -1.99
N LEU A 93 6.70 47.62 -2.62
CA LEU A 93 5.62 46.63 -2.67
C LEU A 93 6.00 45.46 -3.59
N PHE A 94 6.54 45.76 -4.76
CA PHE A 94 7.05 44.73 -5.66
C PHE A 94 8.13 43.89 -4.97
N ALA A 95 9.12 44.54 -4.35
CA ALA A 95 10.17 43.87 -3.61
C ALA A 95 9.62 43.01 -2.45
N LEU A 96 8.61 43.48 -1.71
CA LEU A 96 7.97 42.73 -0.63
C LEU A 96 7.29 41.46 -1.11
N PHE A 97 6.43 41.54 -2.12
CA PHE A 97 5.74 40.36 -2.67
C PHE A 97 6.72 39.41 -3.35
N PHE A 98 7.68 39.93 -4.12
CA PHE A 98 8.73 39.12 -4.73
C PHE A 98 9.56 38.38 -3.67
N GLY A 99 10.01 39.08 -2.62
CA GLY A 99 10.76 38.48 -1.52
C GLY A 99 9.98 37.40 -0.78
N THR A 100 8.69 37.63 -0.54
CA THR A 100 7.78 36.66 0.11
C THR A 100 7.62 35.42 -0.76
N ILE A 101 7.23 35.59 -2.04
CA ILE A 101 7.00 34.50 -2.98
C ILE A 101 8.28 33.69 -3.19
N ALA A 102 9.41 34.35 -3.45
CA ALA A 102 10.69 33.68 -3.67
C ALA A 102 11.16 32.90 -2.43
N THR A 103 10.91 33.40 -1.22
CA THR A 103 11.24 32.68 0.03
C THR A 103 10.35 31.46 0.23
N ILE A 104 9.05 31.56 -0.05
CA ILE A 104 8.12 30.41 0.01
C ILE A 104 8.48 29.37 -1.05
N LEU A 105 8.87 29.79 -2.26
CA LEU A 105 9.37 28.88 -3.30
C LEU A 105 10.68 28.21 -2.87
N LEU A 106 11.59 28.92 -2.21
CA LEU A 106 12.79 28.32 -1.62
C LEU A 106 12.41 27.26 -0.57
N ALA A 107 11.44 27.53 0.29
CA ALA A 107 10.95 26.55 1.26
C ALA A 107 10.44 25.27 0.58
N ARG A 108 9.77 25.39 -0.57
CA ARG A 108 9.35 24.23 -1.38
C ARG A 108 10.52 23.36 -1.83
N TYR A 109 11.63 23.98 -2.24
CA TYR A 109 12.87 23.25 -2.55
C TYR A 109 13.50 22.59 -1.31
N ILE A 110 13.24 23.13 -0.12
CA ILE A 110 13.65 22.57 1.18
C ILE A 110 12.52 21.71 1.77
N ARG A 111 11.96 20.81 0.95
CA ARG A 111 10.98 19.78 1.35
C ARG A 111 9.64 20.28 1.93
N PHE A 112 9.29 21.57 1.77
CA PHE A 112 7.93 22.04 2.03
C PHE A 112 7.01 21.81 0.80
N GLY A 113 6.74 20.56 0.47
CA GLY A 113 6.04 20.18 -0.75
C GLY A 113 4.55 19.90 -0.54
N PHE A 114 3.68 20.67 -1.21
CA PHE A 114 2.30 20.30 -1.52
C PHE A 114 2.18 20.06 -3.04
N PRO A 115 1.17 19.32 -3.52
CA PRO A 115 0.83 19.26 -4.94
C PRO A 115 0.72 20.67 -5.55
N GLU A 116 1.13 20.83 -6.80
CA GLU A 116 1.29 22.15 -7.43
C GLU A 116 0.03 23.00 -7.35
N GLN A 117 -1.11 22.37 -7.63
CA GLN A 117 -2.44 22.97 -7.64
C GLN A 117 -2.79 23.55 -6.26
N VAL A 118 -2.45 22.84 -5.18
CA VAL A 118 -2.68 23.28 -3.79
C VAL A 118 -1.66 24.32 -3.38
N PHE A 119 -0.39 24.11 -3.75
CA PHE A 119 0.70 24.97 -3.34
C PHE A 119 0.52 26.39 -3.88
N TYR A 120 0.37 26.57 -5.19
CA TYR A 120 0.37 27.91 -5.78
C TYR A 120 -0.89 28.71 -5.40
N ILE A 121 -2.07 28.10 -5.53
CA ILE A 121 -3.35 28.76 -5.20
C ILE A 121 -3.45 29.00 -3.70
N GLY A 122 -3.15 27.98 -2.89
CA GLY A 122 -3.19 28.07 -1.43
C GLY A 122 -2.27 29.17 -0.91
N PHE A 123 -1.03 29.23 -1.38
CA PHE A 123 -0.10 30.28 -0.93
C PHE A 123 -0.44 31.67 -1.47
N ALA A 124 -1.01 31.80 -2.67
CA ALA A 124 -1.52 33.10 -3.13
C ALA A 124 -2.62 33.62 -2.18
N LEU A 125 -3.56 32.76 -1.79
CA LEU A 125 -4.61 33.11 -0.84
C LEU A 125 -4.04 33.44 0.55
N VAL A 126 -3.07 32.67 1.04
CA VAL A 126 -2.42 32.92 2.34
C VAL A 126 -1.64 34.24 2.33
N ILE A 127 -0.94 34.58 1.25
CA ILE A 127 -0.23 35.87 1.11
C ILE A 127 -1.23 37.04 1.13
N ILE A 128 -2.33 36.93 0.38
CA ILE A 128 -3.38 37.95 0.34
C ILE A 128 -4.03 38.11 1.73
N ALA A 129 -4.43 36.99 2.35
CA ALA A 129 -5.03 36.98 3.68
C ALA A 129 -4.06 37.55 4.74
N THR A 130 -2.78 37.20 4.71
CA THR A 130 -1.77 37.75 5.64
C THR A 130 -1.64 39.26 5.48
N THR A 131 -1.63 39.75 4.23
CA THR A 131 -1.52 41.18 3.92
C THR A 131 -2.68 41.95 4.54
N PHE A 132 -3.91 41.48 4.37
CA PHE A 132 -5.11 42.14 4.90
C PHE A 132 -5.31 41.92 6.40
N LEU A 133 -4.98 40.74 6.94
CA LEU A 133 -5.07 40.46 8.37
C LEU A 133 -4.23 41.45 9.18
N PHE A 134 -2.97 41.62 8.81
CA PHE A 134 -2.07 42.55 9.50
C PHE A 134 -2.31 44.01 9.09
N GLY A 135 -2.49 44.28 7.80
CA GLY A 135 -2.67 45.63 7.28
C GLY A 135 -4.00 46.27 7.72
N SER A 136 -5.13 45.62 7.43
CA SER A 136 -6.45 46.11 7.82
C SER A 136 -6.66 46.01 9.33
N GLY A 137 -6.15 44.95 9.98
CA GLY A 137 -6.22 44.82 11.44
C GLY A 137 -5.55 45.99 12.16
N MET A 138 -4.37 46.43 11.70
CA MET A 138 -3.71 47.59 12.29
C MET A 138 -4.43 48.91 11.97
N ILE A 139 -5.00 49.07 10.77
CA ILE A 139 -5.83 50.25 10.45
C ILE A 139 -7.02 50.34 11.40
N LEU A 140 -7.72 49.23 11.65
CA LEU A 140 -8.86 49.17 12.56
C LEU A 140 -8.43 49.48 14.00
N TYR A 141 -7.33 48.88 14.47
CA TYR A 141 -6.77 49.11 15.81
C TYR A 141 -6.41 50.59 16.04
N LYS A 142 -5.74 51.22 15.08
CA LYS A 142 -5.34 52.64 15.19
C LYS A 142 -6.46 53.63 14.84
N GLY A 143 -7.55 53.18 14.22
CA GLY A 143 -8.67 54.03 13.82
C GLY A 143 -8.33 55.10 12.77
N VAL A 144 -7.31 54.89 11.93
CA VAL A 144 -6.74 55.93 11.04
C VAL A 144 -7.46 56.12 9.71
N SER A 145 -8.37 55.21 9.31
CA SER A 145 -9.05 55.22 8.00
C SER A 145 -10.55 55.49 8.12
N ASN A 146 -11.10 56.24 7.15
CA ASN A 146 -12.54 56.47 7.02
C ASN A 146 -13.27 55.30 6.35
N ALA A 147 -12.56 54.40 5.67
CA ALA A 147 -13.11 53.22 5.00
C ALA A 147 -13.24 52.01 5.94
N LYS A 148 -13.75 52.21 7.16
CA LYS A 148 -13.86 51.16 8.19
C LYS A 148 -14.60 49.89 7.72
N PRO A 149 -15.71 49.97 6.96
CA PRO A 149 -16.42 48.78 6.48
C PRO A 149 -15.56 47.88 5.58
N PHE A 150 -14.75 48.46 4.69
CA PHE A 150 -13.84 47.72 3.83
C PHE A 150 -12.78 46.97 4.65
N HIS A 151 -12.15 47.65 5.63
CA HIS A 151 -11.11 47.04 6.44
C HIS A 151 -11.66 45.94 7.36
N TRP A 152 -12.88 46.11 7.89
CA TRP A 152 -13.57 45.05 8.62
C TRP A 152 -13.83 43.84 7.72
N LEU A 153 -14.38 44.03 6.52
CA LEU A 153 -14.61 42.96 5.58
C LEU A 153 -13.31 42.23 5.23
N ALA A 154 -12.25 42.95 4.86
CA ALA A 154 -10.96 42.37 4.51
C ALA A 154 -10.32 41.60 5.67
N PHE A 155 -10.42 42.12 6.90
CA PHE A 155 -9.92 41.46 8.11
C PHE A 155 -10.69 40.17 8.41
N ILE A 156 -12.02 40.21 8.37
CA ILE A 156 -12.89 39.04 8.60
C ILE A 156 -12.64 37.97 7.53
N VAL A 157 -12.61 38.35 6.25
CA VAL A 157 -12.31 37.42 5.15
C VAL A 157 -10.94 36.76 5.34
N SER A 158 -9.94 37.50 5.82
CA SER A 158 -8.62 36.93 6.11
C SER A 158 -8.65 35.90 7.24
N ILE A 159 -9.39 36.17 8.32
CA ILE A 159 -9.60 35.19 9.41
C ILE A 159 -10.30 33.95 8.88
N VAL A 160 -11.34 34.12 8.05
CA VAL A 160 -12.06 32.99 7.44
C VAL A 160 -11.13 32.17 6.55
N ILE A 161 -10.28 32.78 5.73
CA ILE A 161 -9.31 32.04 4.90
C ILE A 161 -8.36 31.20 5.76
N PHE A 162 -7.79 31.77 6.82
CA PHE A 162 -6.91 31.03 7.73
C PHE A 162 -7.65 29.94 8.51
N GLY A 163 -8.85 30.23 9.00
CA GLY A 163 -9.70 29.30 9.72
C GLY A 163 -10.07 28.10 8.86
N THR A 164 -10.60 28.35 7.65
CA THR A 164 -10.96 27.31 6.69
C THR A 164 -9.74 26.51 6.23
N GLY A 165 -8.59 27.16 5.96
CA GLY A 165 -7.36 26.45 5.57
C GLY A 165 -6.82 25.55 6.69
N THR A 166 -6.81 26.05 7.93
CA THR A 166 -6.37 25.27 9.11
C THR A 166 -7.33 24.13 9.40
N TYR A 167 -8.63 24.38 9.36
CA TYR A 167 -9.66 23.35 9.50
C TYR A 167 -9.49 22.28 8.41
N PHE A 168 -9.34 22.68 7.15
CA PHE A 168 -9.17 21.75 6.03
C PHE A 168 -7.94 20.83 6.20
N LEU A 169 -6.80 21.37 6.65
CA LEU A 169 -5.58 20.59 6.88
C LEU A 169 -5.67 19.68 8.13
N SER A 170 -6.43 20.08 9.16
CA SER A 170 -6.59 19.31 10.41
C SER A 170 -7.74 18.30 10.39
N TYR A 171 -8.76 18.54 9.57
CA TYR A 171 -9.90 17.66 9.37
C TYR A 171 -9.46 16.30 8.81
N GLU A 172 -10.08 15.20 9.23
CA GLU A 172 -9.67 13.86 8.78
C GLU A 172 -10.22 13.47 7.40
N GLY A 173 -11.22 14.22 6.92
CA GLY A 173 -11.91 13.97 5.65
C GLY A 173 -13.27 13.29 5.86
N ILE A 174 -13.80 12.70 4.79
CA ILE A 174 -15.10 12.01 4.77
C ILE A 174 -14.96 10.63 4.15
N ASP A 175 -15.91 9.75 4.41
CA ASP A 175 -16.15 8.60 3.54
C ASP A 175 -17.17 8.95 2.46
N PRO A 176 -16.74 9.21 1.21
CA PRO A 176 -17.65 9.48 0.10
C PRO A 176 -18.31 8.21 -0.44
N TYR A 177 -17.84 7.02 -0.06
CA TYR A 177 -18.28 5.74 -0.59
C TYR A 177 -18.54 4.71 0.53
N PRO A 178 -19.40 5.02 1.52
CA PRO A 178 -19.73 4.05 2.55
C PRO A 178 -20.36 2.81 1.93
N VAL A 179 -19.86 1.64 2.32
CA VAL A 179 -20.34 0.35 1.81
C VAL A 179 -21.18 -0.33 2.89
N ASP A 180 -22.47 -0.54 2.60
CA ASP A 180 -23.33 -1.40 3.41
C ASP A 180 -23.35 -2.80 2.79
N PHE A 181 -22.52 -3.70 3.32
CA PHE A 181 -22.42 -5.07 2.85
C PHE A 181 -22.23 -6.03 4.03
N THR A 182 -23.11 -7.01 4.13
CA THR A 182 -23.00 -8.09 5.11
C THR A 182 -22.55 -9.37 4.41
N GLN A 183 -21.38 -9.87 4.79
CA GLN A 183 -20.88 -11.15 4.30
C GLN A 183 -21.82 -12.31 4.66
N THR A 184 -21.95 -13.27 3.73
CA THR A 184 -22.69 -14.51 3.96
C THR A 184 -22.12 -15.26 5.17
N PRO A 185 -22.95 -15.64 6.15
CA PRO A 185 -22.51 -16.41 7.30
C PRO A 185 -21.86 -17.74 6.88
N ALA A 186 -20.79 -18.14 7.58
CA ALA A 186 -20.13 -19.42 7.39
C ALA A 186 -19.99 -20.15 8.73
N ALA A 187 -19.81 -21.47 8.68
CA ALA A 187 -19.51 -22.26 9.87
C ALA A 187 -18.15 -21.83 10.45
N LEU A 188 -18.14 -21.46 11.73
CA LEU A 188 -16.95 -20.89 12.36
C LEU A 188 -15.88 -21.94 12.64
N LEU A 189 -14.61 -21.57 12.44
CA LEU A 189 -13.47 -22.40 12.80
C LEU A 189 -13.42 -22.70 14.31
N SER A 190 -13.80 -21.73 15.15
CA SER A 190 -13.89 -21.90 16.60
C SER A 190 -14.91 -22.96 17.00
N ALA A 191 -16.06 -23.02 16.31
CA ALA A 191 -17.06 -24.06 16.53
C ALA A 191 -16.55 -25.47 16.16
N ARG A 192 -15.51 -25.57 15.34
CA ARG A 192 -14.80 -26.82 15.02
C ARG A 192 -13.64 -27.13 15.99
N GLY A 193 -13.48 -26.35 17.06
CA GLY A 193 -12.45 -26.54 18.08
C GLY A 193 -11.08 -25.92 17.75
N LEU A 194 -10.96 -25.12 16.68
CA LEU A 194 -9.72 -24.37 16.43
C LEU A 194 -9.65 -23.14 17.33
N SER A 195 -8.49 -22.91 17.95
CA SER A 195 -8.21 -21.69 18.69
C SER A 195 -7.94 -20.50 17.76
N ASN A 196 -8.30 -19.29 18.17
CA ASN A 196 -7.91 -18.07 17.45
C ASN A 196 -6.37 -17.98 17.32
N PRO A 197 -5.81 -17.99 16.09
CA PRO A 197 -4.37 -17.93 15.89
C PRO A 197 -3.80 -16.52 16.14
N GLY A 198 -4.66 -15.49 16.21
CA GLY A 198 -4.30 -14.12 16.57
C GLY A 198 -4.08 -13.89 18.08
N GLU A 199 -4.33 -14.91 18.91
CA GLU A 199 -4.07 -14.89 20.35
C GLU A 199 -2.74 -15.52 20.70
N LYS A 200 -2.14 -15.07 21.82
CA LYS A 200 -0.87 -15.59 22.33
C LYS A 200 -0.95 -17.10 22.55
N GLY A 201 0.11 -17.81 22.17
CA GLY A 201 0.25 -19.24 22.39
C GLY A 201 0.75 -19.57 23.80
N SER A 202 1.11 -20.85 24.00
CA SER A 202 1.50 -21.39 25.31
C SER A 202 2.98 -21.22 25.66
N TYR A 203 3.84 -20.86 24.70
CA TYR A 203 5.28 -20.72 24.96
C TYR A 203 5.58 -19.38 25.65
N PRO A 204 6.33 -19.38 26.77
CA PRO A 204 7.01 -18.17 27.22
C PRO A 204 7.97 -17.69 26.12
N THR A 205 8.21 -16.38 26.05
CA THR A 205 9.04 -15.79 25.01
C THR A 205 10.24 -15.07 25.61
N ASN A 206 11.35 -15.08 24.88
CA ASN A 206 12.53 -14.28 25.16
C ASN A 206 12.77 -13.29 24.03
N TYR A 207 13.16 -12.07 24.39
CA TYR A 207 13.50 -11.01 23.46
C TYR A 207 14.99 -10.69 23.51
N PHE A 208 15.63 -10.57 22.35
CA PHE A 208 17.00 -10.06 22.25
C PHE A 208 17.26 -9.45 20.86
N THR A 209 18.39 -8.75 20.73
CA THR A 209 18.89 -8.30 19.43
C THR A 209 20.23 -8.94 19.11
N TYR A 210 20.54 -9.05 17.83
CA TYR A 210 21.88 -9.31 17.34
C TYR A 210 22.27 -8.24 16.32
N GLY A 211 23.56 -7.99 16.15
CA GLY A 211 24.02 -6.95 15.23
C GLY A 211 25.51 -6.70 15.28
N SER A 212 25.93 -5.63 14.61
CA SER A 212 27.35 -5.26 14.47
C SER A 212 28.07 -4.93 15.79
N GLY A 213 27.34 -4.42 16.79
CA GLY A 213 27.91 -3.90 18.04
C GLY A 213 28.59 -2.53 17.88
N THR A 214 28.42 -1.88 16.72
CA THR A 214 29.08 -0.61 16.39
C THR A 214 28.13 0.39 15.71
N ASP A 215 26.82 0.14 15.75
CA ASP A 215 25.82 0.98 15.09
C ASP A 215 25.83 2.41 15.68
N LYS A 216 26.01 3.41 14.82
CA LYS A 216 26.10 4.82 15.25
C LYS A 216 24.74 5.40 15.65
N GLN A 217 23.67 4.93 15.04
CA GLN A 217 22.33 5.50 15.17
C GLN A 217 21.47 4.73 16.17
N ARG A 218 21.83 3.47 16.45
CA ARG A 218 20.94 2.52 17.11
C ARG A 218 21.61 1.81 18.28
N GLU A 219 21.21 2.21 19.49
CA GLU A 219 21.69 1.58 20.73
C GLU A 219 21.36 0.08 20.77
N ALA A 220 20.19 -0.29 20.23
CA ALA A 220 19.73 -1.68 20.14
C ALA A 220 20.68 -2.61 19.35
N PHE A 221 21.51 -2.05 18.45
CA PHE A 221 22.49 -2.79 17.64
C PHE A 221 23.94 -2.41 17.95
N ARG A 222 24.16 -1.59 18.97
CA ARG A 222 25.48 -1.17 19.47
C ARG A 222 25.76 -1.77 20.85
N ASP A 223 24.94 -1.42 21.82
CA ASP A 223 25.19 -1.72 23.24
C ASP A 223 24.30 -2.86 23.76
N SER A 224 23.10 -3.01 23.20
CA SER A 224 22.10 -3.97 23.69
C SER A 224 22.09 -5.32 22.96
N ILE A 225 23.08 -5.58 22.10
CA ILE A 225 23.15 -6.84 21.37
C ILE A 225 23.50 -8.00 22.29
N LYS A 226 22.79 -9.10 22.14
CA LYS A 226 23.14 -10.37 22.80
C LYS A 226 24.22 -11.12 22.01
N TYR A 227 24.13 -11.11 20.69
CA TYR A 227 25.09 -11.78 19.81
C TYR A 227 25.63 -10.80 18.78
N LYS A 228 26.96 -10.82 18.60
CA LYS A 228 27.63 -10.03 17.57
C LYS A 228 27.63 -10.78 16.24
N THR A 229 27.37 -10.07 15.16
CA THR A 229 27.44 -10.60 13.79
C THR A 229 28.60 -9.97 13.02
N THR A 230 29.07 -10.68 11.99
CA THR A 230 29.98 -10.10 10.99
C THR A 230 29.18 -9.31 9.96
N SER A 231 29.85 -8.39 9.26
CA SER A 231 29.26 -7.68 8.13
C SER A 231 29.34 -8.49 6.83
N VAL A 232 28.59 -8.05 5.82
CA VAL A 232 28.57 -8.65 4.48
C VAL A 232 28.86 -7.60 3.40
N ASP A 233 29.51 -8.02 2.31
CA ASP A 233 29.84 -7.15 1.17
C ASP A 233 28.77 -7.26 0.08
N ALA A 234 27.94 -6.23 -0.05
CA ALA A 234 26.87 -6.14 -1.05
C ALA A 234 27.29 -5.37 -2.31
N SER A 235 28.59 -5.07 -2.50
CA SER A 235 29.05 -4.17 -3.58
C SER A 235 28.74 -4.68 -4.99
N LEU A 236 28.64 -6.01 -5.17
CA LEU A 236 28.23 -6.62 -6.43
C LEU A 236 26.73 -6.53 -6.69
N LEU A 237 25.93 -6.44 -5.62
CA LEU A 237 24.46 -6.38 -5.70
C LEU A 237 23.94 -4.93 -5.78
N LEU A 238 24.66 -3.96 -5.20
CA LEU A 238 24.27 -2.55 -5.18
C LEU A 238 25.36 -1.61 -5.72
N PRO A 239 25.73 -1.71 -7.02
CA PRO A 239 26.71 -0.82 -7.64
C PRO A 239 26.27 0.66 -7.68
N GLU A 240 24.99 0.95 -7.43
CA GLU A 240 24.41 2.28 -7.30
C GLU A 240 24.86 3.00 -6.01
N TRP A 241 25.42 2.27 -5.04
CA TRP A 241 26.02 2.84 -3.83
C TRP A 241 27.35 3.56 -4.18
N LYS A 242 27.27 4.71 -4.85
CA LYS A 242 28.42 5.51 -5.28
C LYS A 242 28.18 7.01 -5.18
N GLY A 243 29.26 7.78 -5.37
CA GLY A 243 29.23 9.24 -5.43
C GLY A 243 28.86 9.92 -4.11
N LYS A 244 28.32 11.15 -4.21
CA LYS A 244 28.03 12.00 -3.03
C LYS A 244 26.92 11.42 -2.15
N LYS A 245 25.87 10.82 -2.74
CA LYS A 245 24.75 10.22 -2.01
C LYS A 245 25.22 9.10 -1.08
N ALA A 246 26.07 8.19 -1.61
CA ALA A 246 26.71 7.15 -0.82
C ALA A 246 27.55 7.70 0.33
N LYS A 247 28.34 8.76 0.10
CA LYS A 247 29.17 9.38 1.15
C LYS A 247 28.32 9.95 2.30
N TRP A 248 27.20 10.60 2.00
CA TRP A 248 26.29 11.11 3.03
C TRP A 248 25.69 9.98 3.86
N ARG A 249 25.23 8.93 3.18
CA ARG A 249 24.67 7.73 3.80
C ARG A 249 25.70 7.00 4.68
N GLN A 250 26.92 6.82 4.20
CA GLN A 250 28.03 6.24 4.95
C GLN A 250 28.41 7.08 6.18
N ARG A 251 28.37 8.42 6.06
CA ARG A 251 28.61 9.30 7.21
C ARG A 251 27.53 9.12 8.29
N TYR A 252 26.27 9.01 7.88
CA TYR A 252 25.16 8.78 8.79
C TYR A 252 25.27 7.42 9.48
N TRP A 253 25.35 6.34 8.72
CA TRP A 253 25.35 4.97 9.28
C TRP A 253 26.67 4.56 9.92
N GLY A 254 27.79 5.07 9.42
CA GLY A 254 29.13 4.68 9.85
C GLY A 254 29.76 3.52 9.09
N PHE A 255 29.03 2.92 8.16
CA PHE A 255 29.49 1.82 7.30
C PHE A 255 29.05 2.05 5.84
N GLY A 256 29.62 1.28 4.91
CA GLY A 256 29.28 1.31 3.49
C GLY A 256 28.81 -0.03 2.94
N VAL A 257 28.54 -0.07 1.64
CA VAL A 257 28.05 -1.26 0.92
C VAL A 257 28.90 -2.53 1.10
N LYS A 258 30.18 -2.38 1.44
CA LYS A 258 31.10 -3.51 1.71
C LYS A 258 30.98 -4.10 3.10
N GLU A 259 30.27 -3.41 3.99
CA GLU A 259 30.23 -3.69 5.42
C GLU A 259 28.79 -3.59 5.94
N PHE A 260 27.81 -4.05 5.16
CA PHE A 260 26.42 -4.06 5.62
C PHE A 260 26.27 -4.95 6.87
N PRO A 261 25.67 -4.44 7.95
CA PRO A 261 25.51 -5.20 9.16
C PRO A 261 24.35 -6.19 9.02
N LEU A 262 24.47 -7.34 9.68
CA LEU A 262 23.35 -8.26 9.89
C LEU A 262 22.72 -7.94 11.25
N ASN A 263 21.82 -6.94 11.26
CA ASN A 263 21.09 -6.50 12.44
C ASN A 263 19.68 -7.14 12.49
N GLY A 264 19.27 -7.65 13.65
CA GLY A 264 17.94 -8.24 13.79
C GLY A 264 17.40 -8.20 15.23
N ARG A 265 16.08 -8.04 15.34
CA ARG A 265 15.33 -8.15 16.60
C ARG A 265 14.64 -9.49 16.66
N VAL A 266 14.83 -10.22 17.74
CA VAL A 266 14.39 -11.62 17.86
C VAL A 266 13.42 -11.76 19.00
N TRP A 267 12.30 -12.40 18.71
CA TRP A 267 11.39 -12.98 19.69
C TRP A 267 11.44 -14.50 19.52
N MET A 268 11.79 -15.20 20.59
CA MET A 268 12.08 -16.63 20.53
C MET A 268 11.28 -17.38 21.60
N PRO A 269 10.61 -18.50 21.27
CA PRO A 269 9.99 -19.38 22.26
C PRO A 269 11.05 -19.95 23.21
N VAL A 270 10.67 -20.06 24.49
CA VAL A 270 11.44 -20.77 25.51
C VAL A 270 10.94 -22.22 25.55
N GLY A 271 11.80 -23.17 25.23
CA GLY A 271 11.48 -24.60 25.26
C GLY A 271 12.62 -25.48 24.75
N GLU A 272 12.38 -26.79 24.81
CA GLU A 272 13.29 -27.81 24.28
C GLU A 272 13.05 -28.03 22.78
N GLY A 273 14.11 -28.42 22.07
CA GLY A 273 14.06 -28.72 20.63
C GLY A 273 14.27 -27.51 19.71
N LYS A 274 14.07 -27.75 18.42
CA LYS A 274 14.19 -26.76 17.35
C LYS A 274 12.83 -26.17 17.03
N PHE A 275 12.81 -24.85 16.84
CA PHE A 275 11.62 -24.14 16.38
C PHE A 275 11.79 -23.66 14.93
N PRO A 276 10.73 -23.69 14.10
CA PRO A 276 10.74 -23.04 12.80
C PRO A 276 11.07 -21.55 12.92
N ILE A 277 11.66 -20.97 11.87
CA ILE A 277 12.07 -19.56 11.87
C ILE A 277 11.30 -18.74 10.84
N ILE A 278 10.91 -17.54 11.25
CA ILE A 278 10.21 -16.54 10.44
C ILE A 278 11.06 -15.27 10.41
N LEU A 279 11.49 -14.83 9.23
CA LEU A 279 12.11 -13.52 9.04
C LEU A 279 11.09 -12.55 8.47
N ILE A 280 10.95 -11.37 9.07
CA ILE A 280 10.09 -10.28 8.61
C ILE A 280 10.97 -9.09 8.23
N VAL A 281 10.84 -8.61 6.99
CA VAL A 281 11.58 -7.43 6.50
C VAL A 281 10.64 -6.27 6.17
N HIS A 282 11.02 -5.06 6.59
CA HIS A 282 10.25 -3.86 6.30
C HIS A 282 10.48 -3.36 4.86
N GLY A 283 9.60 -2.47 4.40
CA GLY A 283 9.74 -1.81 3.11
C GLY A 283 10.52 -0.52 3.16
N ASN A 284 10.39 0.26 2.09
CA ASN A 284 11.03 1.56 2.01
C ASN A 284 10.30 2.59 2.86
N HIS A 285 11.04 3.23 3.76
CA HIS A 285 10.57 4.39 4.52
C HIS A 285 11.66 5.48 4.53
N GLY A 286 11.59 6.48 5.40
CA GLY A 286 12.77 7.31 5.68
C GLY A 286 13.82 6.48 6.43
N MET A 287 15.07 6.45 5.95
CA MET A 287 16.14 5.69 6.62
C MET A 287 16.40 6.13 8.08
N GLU A 288 16.01 7.37 8.42
CA GLU A 288 16.10 7.96 9.76
C GLU A 288 14.96 7.51 10.70
N GLU A 289 13.92 6.87 10.18
CA GLU A 289 12.79 6.32 10.93
C GLU A 289 12.83 4.79 10.89
N HIS A 290 13.32 4.19 11.97
CA HIS A 290 13.60 2.76 12.03
C HIS A 290 12.32 1.92 11.96
N SER A 291 12.20 1.10 10.92
CA SER A 291 10.96 0.37 10.61
C SER A 291 10.87 -1.03 11.24
N ASP A 292 11.98 -1.67 11.56
CA ASP A 292 12.05 -3.01 12.14
C ASP A 292 11.40 -3.18 13.53
N PRO A 293 11.31 -2.17 14.44
CA PRO A 293 10.58 -2.35 15.69
C PRO A 293 9.06 -2.51 15.48
N GLY A 294 8.55 -2.09 14.33
CA GLY A 294 7.12 -2.03 14.03
C GLY A 294 6.40 -3.38 13.96
N TYR A 295 7.15 -4.48 13.93
CA TYR A 295 6.61 -5.85 13.91
C TYR A 295 6.68 -6.55 15.26
N ALA A 296 6.98 -5.84 16.35
CA ALA A 296 7.08 -6.44 17.68
C ALA A 296 5.82 -7.22 18.09
N TYR A 297 4.64 -6.70 17.75
CA TYR A 297 3.37 -7.37 18.05
C TYR A 297 3.23 -8.74 17.34
N LEU A 298 3.71 -8.86 16.09
CA LEU A 298 3.78 -10.14 15.38
C LEU A 298 4.89 -11.02 15.95
N GLY A 299 6.05 -10.45 16.25
CA GLY A 299 7.18 -11.14 16.85
C GLY A 299 6.81 -11.84 18.14
N GLU A 300 6.19 -11.11 19.08
CA GLU A 300 5.72 -11.65 20.35
C GLU A 300 4.65 -12.73 20.16
N LEU A 301 3.68 -12.48 19.28
CA LEU A 301 2.60 -13.44 18.99
C LEU A 301 3.19 -14.73 18.44
N LEU A 302 3.92 -14.67 17.33
CA LEU A 302 4.46 -15.84 16.65
C LEU A 302 5.45 -16.60 17.55
N ALA A 303 6.29 -15.91 18.32
CA ALA A 303 7.15 -16.54 19.32
C ALA A 303 6.37 -17.30 20.38
N SER A 304 5.30 -16.72 20.92
CA SER A 304 4.46 -17.42 21.92
C SER A 304 3.77 -18.65 21.36
N ARG A 305 3.67 -18.76 20.02
CA ARG A 305 3.09 -19.89 19.29
C ARG A 305 4.12 -20.91 18.82
N GLY A 306 5.40 -20.73 19.16
CA GLY A 306 6.46 -21.70 18.83
C GLY A 306 7.24 -21.38 17.55
N PHE A 307 7.32 -20.11 17.14
CA PHE A 307 8.13 -19.69 15.99
C PHE A 307 9.27 -18.76 16.42
N VAL A 308 10.52 -19.03 16.05
CA VAL A 308 11.56 -18.01 16.18
C VAL A 308 11.25 -16.91 15.19
N THR A 309 10.98 -15.69 15.65
CA THR A 309 10.59 -14.58 14.79
C THR A 309 11.64 -13.48 14.82
N VAL A 310 12.10 -13.08 13.65
CA VAL A 310 13.18 -12.12 13.46
C VAL A 310 12.68 -10.96 12.62
N SER A 311 12.65 -9.75 13.19
CA SER A 311 12.47 -8.53 12.42
C SER A 311 13.83 -8.01 11.96
N VAL A 312 14.04 -8.00 10.65
CA VAL A 312 15.32 -7.67 9.99
C VAL A 312 15.42 -6.16 9.74
N ASP A 313 16.58 -5.59 10.04
CA ASP A 313 16.89 -4.18 9.80
C ASP A 313 17.54 -3.98 8.44
N GLU A 314 16.85 -3.26 7.55
CA GLU A 314 17.35 -2.82 6.25
C GLU A 314 17.23 -1.30 6.07
N ASN A 315 17.12 -0.54 7.16
CA ASN A 315 16.89 0.91 7.07
C ASN A 315 18.01 1.61 6.29
N PHE A 316 19.23 1.05 6.28
CA PHE A 316 20.36 1.61 5.56
C PHE A 316 20.24 1.58 4.03
N ILE A 317 19.31 0.82 3.45
CA ILE A 317 18.97 0.82 2.02
C ILE A 317 17.61 1.46 1.70
N ASN A 318 16.98 2.11 2.69
CA ASN A 318 15.79 2.93 2.47
C ASN A 318 16.11 4.29 1.81
N GLY A 319 15.10 4.93 1.25
CA GLY A 319 15.15 6.30 0.75
C GLY A 319 15.44 7.33 1.86
N THR A 320 15.97 8.47 1.46
CA THR A 320 16.25 9.61 2.35
C THR A 320 16.20 10.91 1.55
N TRP A 321 16.38 12.05 2.22
CA TRP A 321 16.52 13.36 1.61
C TRP A 321 17.55 13.39 0.46
N SER A 322 18.65 12.64 0.60
CA SER A 322 19.72 12.57 -0.40
C SER A 322 19.39 11.67 -1.60
N GLY A 323 18.32 10.88 -1.54
CA GLY A 323 17.81 10.08 -2.63
C GLY A 323 17.40 8.67 -2.23
N ASP A 324 16.79 7.99 -3.21
CA ASP A 324 16.36 6.59 -3.17
C ASP A 324 17.11 5.80 -4.27
N PHE A 325 17.15 4.47 -4.15
CA PHE A 325 17.74 3.54 -5.11
C PHE A 325 16.77 3.14 -6.23
N MET A 326 15.51 3.57 -6.15
CA MET A 326 14.49 3.41 -7.20
C MET A 326 14.27 1.95 -7.63
N GLY A 327 14.40 0.99 -6.69
CA GLY A 327 14.19 -0.44 -6.94
C GLY A 327 15.47 -1.23 -7.20
N LYS A 328 16.61 -0.56 -7.45
CA LYS A 328 17.90 -1.25 -7.63
C LYS A 328 18.41 -1.94 -6.36
N GLU A 329 17.85 -1.61 -5.21
CA GLU A 329 18.12 -2.29 -3.95
C GLU A 329 17.32 -3.60 -3.76
N MET A 330 16.30 -3.91 -4.58
CA MET A 330 15.44 -5.09 -4.36
C MET A 330 16.22 -6.41 -4.28
N PRO A 331 17.20 -6.69 -5.15
CA PRO A 331 17.98 -7.93 -5.05
C PRO A 331 18.78 -8.02 -3.75
N VAL A 332 19.26 -6.88 -3.26
CA VAL A 332 20.06 -6.78 -2.02
C VAL A 332 19.17 -7.11 -0.82
N ARG A 333 17.94 -6.59 -0.80
CA ARG A 333 16.96 -6.88 0.27
C ARG A 333 16.69 -8.39 0.37
N GLY A 334 16.40 -9.02 -0.77
CA GLY A 334 16.19 -10.48 -0.83
C GLY A 334 17.45 -11.26 -0.39
N TRP A 335 18.63 -10.82 -0.79
CA TRP A 335 19.89 -11.46 -0.41
C TRP A 335 20.23 -11.29 1.08
N LEU A 336 19.93 -10.14 1.69
CA LEU A 336 20.17 -9.90 3.12
C LEU A 336 19.35 -10.86 3.99
N LEU A 337 18.08 -11.14 3.64
CA LEU A 337 17.28 -12.18 4.31
C LEU A 337 18.01 -13.55 4.35
N LEU A 338 18.62 -13.95 3.24
CA LEU A 338 19.36 -15.21 3.15
C LEU A 338 20.69 -15.16 3.94
N LYS A 339 21.36 -14.01 3.98
CA LYS A 339 22.55 -13.80 4.82
C LYS A 339 22.23 -13.87 6.31
N HIS A 340 21.04 -13.44 6.72
CA HIS A 340 20.57 -13.68 8.08
C HIS A 340 20.38 -15.16 8.38
N LEU A 341 19.77 -15.94 7.49
CA LEU A 341 19.64 -17.39 7.66
C LEU A 341 21.00 -18.10 7.70
N GLU A 342 21.97 -17.65 6.90
CA GLU A 342 23.36 -18.14 6.94
C GLU A 342 24.00 -17.90 8.31
N GLN A 343 23.81 -16.71 8.89
CA GLN A 343 24.28 -16.41 10.25
C GLN A 343 23.59 -17.30 11.31
N TRP A 344 22.29 -17.53 11.19
CA TRP A 344 21.55 -18.45 12.07
C TRP A 344 22.03 -19.90 11.94
N LYS A 345 22.41 -20.34 10.73
CA LYS A 345 23.01 -21.66 10.49
C LYS A 345 24.33 -21.82 11.22
N LEU A 346 25.19 -20.79 11.23
CA LEU A 346 26.44 -20.81 11.98
C LEU A 346 26.18 -21.00 13.48
N TRP A 347 25.26 -20.22 14.06
CA TRP A 347 24.91 -20.33 15.48
C TRP A 347 24.24 -21.67 15.83
N SER A 348 23.35 -22.17 14.97
CA SER A 348 22.63 -23.43 15.22
C SER A 348 23.54 -24.67 15.12
N ASN A 349 24.67 -24.56 14.42
CA ASN A 349 25.63 -25.65 14.21
C ASN A 349 26.86 -25.61 15.13
N ASP A 350 27.07 -24.52 15.88
CA ASP A 350 28.19 -24.40 16.83
C ASP A 350 27.80 -24.93 18.22
N PRO A 351 28.35 -26.07 18.69
CA PRO A 351 28.01 -26.66 19.99
C PRO A 351 28.32 -25.78 21.19
N THR A 352 29.14 -24.73 21.01
CA THR A 352 29.50 -23.78 22.07
C THR A 352 28.57 -22.56 22.14
N HIS A 353 27.74 -22.35 21.12
CA HIS A 353 26.83 -21.21 21.04
C HIS A 353 25.51 -21.50 21.80
N GLU A 354 24.96 -20.49 22.50
CA GLU A 354 23.69 -20.63 23.25
C GLU A 354 22.48 -21.01 22.37
N LEU A 355 22.59 -20.79 21.06
CA LEU A 355 21.54 -21.08 20.07
C LEU A 355 21.76 -22.43 19.36
N TYR A 356 22.74 -23.23 19.80
CA TYR A 356 23.00 -24.54 19.24
C TYR A 356 21.74 -25.41 19.21
N GLN A 357 21.40 -25.94 18.03
CA GLN A 357 20.24 -26.79 17.82
C GLN A 357 18.90 -26.18 18.30
N LYS A 358 18.77 -24.85 18.31
CA LYS A 358 17.51 -24.18 18.70
C LYS A 358 16.61 -23.80 17.54
N VAL A 359 17.12 -23.76 16.31
CA VAL A 359 16.36 -23.35 15.12
C VAL A 359 16.33 -24.47 14.07
N ASP A 360 15.14 -24.67 13.50
CA ASP A 360 14.89 -25.55 12.36
C ASP A 360 14.95 -24.76 11.05
N LEU A 361 16.09 -24.87 10.35
CA LEU A 361 16.32 -24.19 9.07
C LEU A 361 15.77 -24.96 7.85
N GLU A 362 15.14 -26.12 8.08
CA GLU A 362 14.35 -26.82 7.06
C GLU A 362 12.88 -26.35 7.06
N ASN A 363 12.50 -25.51 8.03
CA ASN A 363 11.17 -24.95 8.19
C ASN A 363 11.25 -23.42 8.33
N VAL A 364 11.44 -22.75 7.19
CA VAL A 364 11.56 -21.29 7.11
C VAL A 364 10.35 -20.66 6.44
N MET A 365 9.89 -19.54 6.98
CA MET A 365 8.96 -18.63 6.29
C MET A 365 9.59 -17.24 6.18
N LEU A 366 9.43 -16.61 5.02
CA LEU A 366 9.87 -15.23 4.79
C LEU A 366 8.64 -14.33 4.69
N ALA A 367 8.65 -13.22 5.41
CA ALA A 367 7.61 -12.21 5.34
C ALA A 367 8.23 -10.86 5.00
N GLY A 368 7.49 -10.03 4.27
CA GLY A 368 7.92 -8.67 4.03
C GLY A 368 6.78 -7.72 3.73
N HIS A 369 7.02 -6.44 3.98
CA HIS A 369 6.04 -5.37 3.79
C HIS A 369 6.49 -4.40 2.69
N SER A 370 5.60 -3.97 1.79
CA SER A 370 5.91 -2.99 0.74
C SER A 370 7.04 -3.50 -0.14
N ARG A 371 8.14 -2.74 -0.29
CA ARG A 371 9.34 -3.24 -0.96
C ARG A 371 9.93 -4.52 -0.35
N GLY A 372 9.77 -4.72 0.95
CA GLY A 372 10.12 -5.97 1.62
C GLY A 372 9.23 -7.14 1.17
N GLY A 373 7.98 -6.86 0.82
CA GLY A 373 7.03 -7.84 0.29
C GLY A 373 7.39 -8.31 -1.13
N GLU A 374 8.09 -7.50 -1.92
CA GLU A 374 8.73 -7.93 -3.18
C GLU A 374 10.05 -8.67 -2.92
N ALA A 375 10.80 -8.26 -1.89
CA ALA A 375 12.07 -8.86 -1.51
C ALA A 375 11.95 -10.31 -1.02
N ALA A 376 10.88 -10.66 -0.30
CA ALA A 376 10.69 -12.02 0.23
C ALA A 376 10.54 -13.10 -0.88
N PRO A 377 9.71 -12.90 -1.93
CA PRO A 377 9.74 -13.73 -3.15
C PRO A 377 11.12 -13.80 -3.82
N ILE A 378 11.84 -12.67 -3.93
CA ILE A 378 13.20 -12.65 -4.50
C ILE A 378 14.15 -13.53 -3.69
N ALA A 379 14.11 -13.45 -2.36
CA ALA A 379 14.90 -14.31 -1.48
C ALA A 379 14.55 -15.79 -1.67
N ALA A 380 13.27 -16.15 -1.76
CA ALA A 380 12.84 -17.51 -2.00
C ALA A 380 13.39 -18.09 -3.32
N GLN A 381 13.48 -17.26 -4.38
CA GLN A 381 14.09 -17.67 -5.63
C GLN A 381 15.61 -17.76 -5.54
N PHE A 382 16.28 -16.74 -4.98
CA PHE A 382 17.74 -16.71 -4.83
C PHE A 382 18.26 -17.87 -3.99
N ASN A 383 17.46 -18.34 -3.03
CA ASN A 383 17.79 -19.48 -2.19
C ASN A 383 18.12 -20.77 -2.98
N LYS A 384 17.53 -20.94 -4.17
CA LYS A 384 17.71 -22.11 -5.05
C LYS A 384 18.80 -21.94 -6.11
N LEU A 385 19.40 -20.76 -6.23
CA LEU A 385 20.38 -20.45 -7.27
C LEU A 385 21.82 -20.68 -6.79
N ALA A 386 22.72 -20.94 -7.72
CA ALA A 386 24.16 -21.05 -7.47
C ALA A 386 24.89 -19.69 -7.59
N TYR A 387 24.27 -18.71 -8.24
CA TYR A 387 24.87 -17.41 -8.54
C TYR A 387 23.82 -16.31 -8.52
N PHE A 388 24.25 -15.08 -8.20
CA PHE A 388 23.41 -13.90 -8.35
C PHE A 388 23.10 -13.63 -9.83
N PRO A 389 21.81 -13.52 -10.24
CA PRO A 389 21.44 -13.38 -11.65
C PRO A 389 21.97 -12.15 -12.39
N ASP A 390 22.23 -11.04 -11.69
CA ASP A 390 22.72 -9.82 -12.33
C ASP A 390 24.25 -9.70 -12.31
N ASN A 391 24.93 -10.51 -11.49
CA ASN A 391 26.39 -10.57 -11.45
C ASN A 391 26.88 -11.88 -10.82
N ALA A 392 27.23 -12.85 -11.66
CA ALA A 392 27.63 -14.19 -11.24
C ALA A 392 28.95 -14.29 -10.46
N ASN A 393 29.67 -13.18 -10.25
CA ASN A 393 30.80 -13.16 -9.32
C ASN A 393 30.34 -13.35 -7.87
N GLU A 394 29.11 -12.96 -7.55
CA GLU A 394 28.48 -13.32 -6.28
C GLU A 394 27.93 -14.75 -6.39
N LYS A 395 28.49 -15.64 -5.57
CA LYS A 395 28.10 -17.05 -5.52
C LYS A 395 27.13 -17.29 -4.38
N PHE A 396 26.14 -18.13 -4.63
CA PHE A 396 25.13 -18.52 -3.65
C PHE A 396 25.32 -19.99 -3.25
N ASN A 397 25.04 -20.28 -1.98
CA ASN A 397 25.00 -21.64 -1.44
C ASN A 397 24.03 -21.70 -0.24
N PHE A 398 22.84 -21.14 -0.42
CA PHE A 398 21.88 -20.94 0.66
C PHE A 398 21.07 -22.21 0.94
N ASN A 399 20.22 -22.63 0.01
CA ASN A 399 19.45 -23.89 0.04
C ASN A 399 18.72 -24.16 1.39
N PHE A 400 18.14 -23.14 2.00
CA PHE A 400 17.30 -23.27 3.20
C PHE A 400 15.91 -23.85 2.87
N GLY A 401 15.26 -24.51 3.82
CA GLY A 401 13.90 -25.06 3.67
C GLY A 401 12.81 -23.99 3.75
N ILE A 402 12.80 -23.05 2.79
CA ILE A 402 11.78 -22.00 2.70
C ILE A 402 10.47 -22.61 2.19
N LYS A 403 9.47 -22.70 3.07
CA LYS A 403 8.17 -23.33 2.79
C LYS A 403 7.05 -22.34 2.50
N GLY A 404 7.22 -21.08 2.90
CA GLY A 404 6.18 -20.06 2.76
C GLY A 404 6.72 -18.64 2.61
N VAL A 405 5.96 -17.82 1.90
CA VAL A 405 6.18 -16.38 1.74
C VAL A 405 4.91 -15.61 2.13
N VAL A 406 5.08 -14.55 2.92
CA VAL A 406 4.02 -13.60 3.28
C VAL A 406 4.38 -12.21 2.75
N ALA A 407 3.53 -11.64 1.90
CA ALA A 407 3.73 -10.35 1.26
C ALA A 407 2.65 -9.35 1.72
N ILE A 408 3.01 -8.46 2.63
CA ILE A 408 2.12 -7.42 3.18
C ILE A 408 2.24 -6.17 2.31
N ALA A 409 1.11 -5.65 1.82
CA ALA A 409 1.00 -4.50 0.93
C ALA A 409 2.18 -4.37 -0.07
N PRO A 410 2.52 -5.45 -0.80
CA PRO A 410 3.83 -5.56 -1.44
C PRO A 410 3.92 -4.68 -2.69
N THR A 411 5.14 -4.38 -3.11
CA THR A 411 5.39 -4.00 -4.50
C THR A 411 5.50 -5.24 -5.39
N ASP A 412 5.32 -5.07 -6.70
CA ASP A 412 5.69 -6.09 -7.71
C ASP A 412 6.01 -5.40 -9.05
N LYS A 413 6.91 -4.41 -8.98
CA LYS A 413 7.26 -3.55 -10.12
C LYS A 413 8.65 -2.95 -10.05
N ARG A 414 9.41 -3.20 -8.97
CA ARG A 414 10.68 -2.52 -8.69
C ARG A 414 11.87 -3.31 -9.24
N TYR A 415 11.78 -4.64 -9.24
CA TYR A 415 12.76 -5.50 -9.88
C TYR A 415 12.29 -5.96 -11.26
N ASP A 416 13.01 -5.53 -12.30
CA ASP A 416 12.63 -5.72 -13.70
C ASP A 416 12.39 -7.19 -14.08
N ARG A 417 13.04 -8.15 -13.40
CA ARG A 417 12.97 -9.58 -13.73
C ARG A 417 11.67 -10.27 -13.33
N ARG A 418 10.86 -9.71 -12.42
CA ARG A 418 9.62 -10.30 -11.84
C ARG A 418 9.69 -11.82 -11.57
N ILE A 419 9.74 -12.21 -10.32
CA ILE A 419 10.08 -13.58 -9.94
C ILE A 419 8.95 -14.58 -10.24
N ASN A 420 9.32 -15.72 -10.83
CA ASN A 420 8.48 -16.92 -10.88
C ASN A 420 8.90 -17.83 -9.73
N LEU A 421 7.92 -18.40 -9.02
CA LEU A 421 8.16 -19.33 -7.93
C LEU A 421 7.50 -20.67 -8.22
N GLU A 422 8.09 -21.73 -7.69
CA GLU A 422 7.60 -23.09 -7.81
C GLU A 422 7.50 -23.73 -6.43
N ASN A 423 6.38 -24.43 -6.19
CA ASN A 423 6.16 -25.30 -5.03
C ASN A 423 6.43 -24.59 -3.70
N ILE A 424 5.76 -23.46 -3.49
CA ILE A 424 5.87 -22.67 -2.26
C ILE A 424 4.51 -22.15 -1.84
N ASN A 425 4.27 -22.10 -0.52
CA ASN A 425 3.05 -21.50 0.00
C ASN A 425 3.15 -19.96 -0.07
N TYR A 426 2.07 -19.28 -0.40
CA TYR A 426 2.08 -17.82 -0.51
C TYR A 426 0.83 -17.17 0.09
N LEU A 427 1.02 -16.10 0.84
CA LEU A 427 -0.05 -15.24 1.32
C LEU A 427 0.29 -13.79 0.97
N SER A 428 -0.64 -13.06 0.38
CA SER A 428 -0.54 -11.61 0.26
C SER A 428 -1.72 -10.89 0.90
N ILE A 429 -1.47 -9.76 1.55
CA ILE A 429 -2.49 -8.94 2.23
C ILE A 429 -2.37 -7.51 1.71
N GLN A 430 -3.46 -6.88 1.32
CA GLN A 430 -3.49 -5.50 0.83
C GLN A 430 -4.66 -4.72 1.42
N GLY A 431 -4.42 -3.45 1.76
CA GLY A 431 -5.47 -2.54 2.18
C GLY A 431 -6.05 -1.73 1.02
N SER A 432 -7.37 -1.50 1.02
CA SER A 432 -8.01 -0.70 -0.03
C SER A 432 -7.65 0.80 0.06
N TYR A 433 -7.32 1.28 1.26
CA TYR A 433 -6.91 2.66 1.55
C TYR A 433 -5.39 2.83 1.63
N ASP A 434 -4.65 1.86 1.11
CA ASP A 434 -3.22 2.01 0.86
C ASP A 434 -3.00 3.14 -0.15
N SER A 435 -2.33 4.22 0.27
CA SER A 435 -2.02 5.35 -0.61
C SER A 435 -0.53 5.50 -0.93
N ASP A 436 0.31 4.55 -0.50
CA ASP A 436 1.72 4.47 -0.90
C ASP A 436 1.89 3.51 -2.09
N GLU A 437 1.21 2.37 -2.05
CA GLU A 437 1.11 1.38 -3.13
C GLU A 437 -0.37 1.04 -3.34
N ALA A 438 -1.07 1.93 -4.05
CA ALA A 438 -2.53 1.87 -4.13
C ALA A 438 -3.07 0.52 -4.62
N SER A 439 -2.43 -0.09 -5.62
CA SER A 439 -2.91 -1.30 -6.27
C SER A 439 -2.44 -2.58 -5.59
N PHE A 440 -3.25 -3.65 -5.66
CA PHE A 440 -2.93 -4.95 -5.06
C PHE A 440 -1.87 -5.75 -5.87
N PHE A 441 -0.63 -5.26 -5.90
CA PHE A 441 0.46 -5.87 -6.67
C PHE A 441 0.82 -7.29 -6.25
N GLY A 442 0.51 -7.69 -5.01
CA GLY A 442 0.72 -9.05 -4.52
C GLY A 442 0.03 -10.14 -5.32
N LEU A 443 -1.07 -9.80 -6.03
CA LEU A 443 -1.77 -10.73 -6.92
C LEU A 443 -0.94 -11.09 -8.16
N ARG A 444 -0.09 -10.19 -8.66
CA ARG A 444 0.79 -10.51 -9.79
C ARG A 444 1.80 -11.60 -9.43
N GLN A 445 2.40 -11.51 -8.25
CA GLN A 445 3.30 -12.56 -7.77
C GLN A 445 2.55 -13.86 -7.53
N TYR A 446 1.33 -13.80 -6.98
CA TYR A 446 0.45 -14.97 -6.82
C TYR A 446 0.22 -15.71 -8.14
N GLN A 447 0.01 -14.99 -9.26
CA GLN A 447 -0.19 -15.65 -10.56
C GLN A 447 1.05 -16.39 -11.04
N ARG A 448 2.24 -15.87 -10.75
CA ARG A 448 3.53 -16.45 -11.12
C ARG A 448 4.03 -17.56 -10.18
N ILE A 449 3.11 -18.22 -9.46
CA ILE A 449 3.41 -19.39 -8.64
C ILE A 449 2.79 -20.62 -9.28
N VAL A 450 3.64 -21.59 -9.59
CA VAL A 450 3.27 -22.89 -10.18
C VAL A 450 3.44 -24.01 -9.16
N PHE A 451 2.47 -24.92 -9.10
CA PHE A 451 2.54 -26.15 -8.34
C PHE A 451 2.75 -27.31 -9.31
N ASN A 452 3.91 -27.94 -9.28
CA ASN A 452 4.32 -28.98 -10.24
C ASN A 452 4.79 -30.29 -9.58
N ASP A 453 4.75 -30.38 -8.25
CA ASP A 453 5.00 -31.61 -7.50
C ASP A 453 3.73 -32.13 -6.77
N SER A 454 3.83 -33.31 -6.12
CA SER A 454 2.69 -33.98 -5.47
C SER A 454 2.33 -33.45 -4.07
N SER A 455 3.10 -32.50 -3.54
CA SER A 455 2.93 -31.97 -2.20
C SER A 455 1.79 -30.96 -2.15
N PHE A 456 1.24 -30.74 -0.96
CA PHE A 456 0.20 -29.75 -0.75
C PHE A 456 0.80 -28.34 -0.61
N TYR A 457 0.41 -27.43 -1.51
CA TYR A 457 0.72 -26.00 -1.42
C TYR A 457 -0.56 -25.20 -1.58
N LEU A 458 -0.60 -24.02 -0.95
CA LEU A 458 -1.65 -23.03 -1.18
C LEU A 458 -1.06 -21.66 -1.50
N LYS A 459 -1.78 -20.89 -2.30
CA LYS A 459 -1.56 -19.47 -2.51
C LYS A 459 -2.85 -18.71 -2.24
N ALA A 460 -2.76 -17.56 -1.59
CA ALA A 460 -3.91 -16.73 -1.26
C ALA A 460 -3.60 -15.23 -1.30
N GLY A 461 -4.59 -14.43 -1.68
CA GLY A 461 -4.59 -12.98 -1.57
C GLY A 461 -5.77 -12.52 -0.72
N LEU A 462 -5.54 -11.56 0.18
CA LEU A 462 -6.54 -10.94 1.02
C LEU A 462 -6.61 -9.44 0.74
N TYR A 463 -7.74 -8.97 0.22
CA TYR A 463 -8.02 -7.55 0.07
C TYR A 463 -8.90 -7.08 1.23
N VAL A 464 -8.41 -6.09 1.99
CA VAL A 464 -9.04 -5.61 3.22
C VAL A 464 -9.56 -4.19 3.00
N HIS A 465 -10.88 -4.02 2.96
CA HIS A 465 -11.48 -2.70 2.82
C HIS A 465 -11.26 -1.87 4.10
N GLY A 466 -10.85 -0.61 3.95
CA GLY A 466 -10.57 0.30 5.06
C GLY A 466 -9.14 0.24 5.61
N ALA A 467 -8.34 -0.78 5.28
CA ALA A 467 -6.94 -0.85 5.71
C ALA A 467 -6.04 0.05 4.85
N ASN A 468 -5.03 0.67 5.46
CA ASN A 468 -4.02 1.48 4.76
C ASN A 468 -2.69 0.73 4.58
N HIS A 469 -1.67 1.40 4.02
CA HIS A 469 -0.31 0.84 3.91
C HIS A 469 0.32 0.71 5.31
N GLY A 470 0.31 1.81 6.06
CA GLY A 470 1.16 2.00 7.23
C GLY A 470 0.85 1.12 8.44
N GLN A 471 -0.42 0.89 8.77
CA GLN A 471 -0.81 0.39 10.10
C GLN A 471 -0.45 -1.09 10.37
N PHE A 472 -0.06 -1.85 9.34
CA PHE A 472 0.59 -3.16 9.53
C PHE A 472 1.92 -3.06 10.29
N ASN A 473 2.55 -1.88 10.27
CA ASN A 473 3.76 -1.55 11.02
C ASN A 473 3.43 -0.49 12.09
N SER A 474 3.67 -0.79 13.36
CA SER A 474 3.30 0.11 14.46
C SER A 474 4.07 1.44 14.51
N VAL A 475 5.13 1.60 13.71
CA VAL A 475 5.90 2.84 13.61
C VAL A 475 5.34 3.78 12.53
N TRP A 476 4.75 3.25 11.46
CA TRP A 476 4.37 4.04 10.27
C TRP A 476 3.04 4.78 10.47
N GLY A 477 2.06 4.14 11.11
CA GLY A 477 0.78 4.75 11.48
C GLY A 477 -0.19 5.01 10.32
N LYS A 478 -1.16 5.90 10.54
CA LYS A 478 -2.29 6.15 9.62
C LYS A 478 -2.00 7.04 8.41
N TYR A 479 -0.82 7.62 8.33
CA TYR A 479 -0.45 8.55 7.26
C TYR A 479 0.58 7.90 6.34
N ASP A 480 0.14 7.44 5.17
CA ASP A 480 1.00 6.86 4.12
C ASP A 480 1.76 7.97 3.35
N GLY A 481 2.24 8.99 4.06
CA GLY A 481 2.87 10.15 3.45
C GLY A 481 3.60 11.06 4.45
N GLY A 482 4.59 11.80 3.94
CA GLY A 482 5.36 12.76 4.70
C GLY A 482 4.66 14.12 4.87
N ALA A 483 5.03 14.86 5.91
CA ALA A 483 4.60 16.24 6.05
C ALA A 483 5.27 17.17 5.01
N PRO A 484 4.57 18.22 4.53
CA PRO A 484 3.20 18.59 4.87
C PRO A 484 2.13 17.86 4.03
N GLY A 485 2.50 17.13 2.98
CA GLY A 485 1.57 16.47 2.06
C GLY A 485 0.56 15.55 2.76
N LYS A 486 0.96 14.88 3.84
CA LYS A 486 0.10 14.00 4.64
C LYS A 486 -1.20 14.65 5.14
N TYR A 487 -1.20 15.96 5.32
CA TYR A 487 -2.39 16.70 5.77
C TYR A 487 -3.46 16.85 4.68
N LEU A 488 -3.18 16.40 3.45
CA LEU A 488 -4.17 16.32 2.36
C LEU A 488 -4.84 14.95 2.26
N LEU A 489 -4.32 13.93 2.95
CA LEU A 489 -4.87 12.57 2.93
C LEU A 489 -6.27 12.54 3.55
N ASN A 490 -7.15 11.76 2.95
CA ASN A 490 -8.46 11.44 3.48
C ASN A 490 -8.36 10.15 4.29
N ILE A 491 -8.30 10.29 5.61
CA ILE A 491 -8.06 9.18 6.54
C ILE A 491 -9.32 8.77 7.31
N ALA A 492 -10.40 9.55 7.20
CA ALA A 492 -11.68 9.26 7.88
C ALA A 492 -12.27 7.87 7.57
N PRO A 493 -12.15 7.29 6.35
CA PRO A 493 -12.72 5.97 6.06
C PRO A 493 -11.87 4.80 6.55
N MET A 494 -10.68 5.07 7.09
CA MET A 494 -9.73 4.02 7.44
C MET A 494 -10.13 3.34 8.75
N MET A 495 -9.89 2.04 8.82
CA MET A 495 -10.00 1.28 10.08
C MET A 495 -8.89 1.67 11.06
N THR A 496 -9.10 1.32 12.33
CA THR A 496 -8.10 1.56 13.37
C THR A 496 -6.87 0.67 13.20
N ILE A 497 -5.74 1.08 13.80
CA ILE A 497 -4.52 0.28 13.78
C ILE A 497 -4.69 -1.05 14.50
N GLU A 498 -5.49 -1.09 15.57
CA GLU A 498 -5.78 -2.30 16.33
C GLU A 498 -6.54 -3.33 15.49
N GLU A 499 -7.55 -2.90 14.74
CA GLU A 499 -8.31 -3.75 13.83
C GLU A 499 -7.44 -4.29 12.69
N GLN A 500 -6.65 -3.41 12.05
CA GLN A 500 -5.76 -3.82 10.96
C GLN A 500 -4.67 -4.80 11.44
N GLN A 501 -4.10 -4.57 12.62
CA GLN A 501 -3.13 -5.48 13.22
C GLN A 501 -3.79 -6.79 13.68
N GLN A 502 -5.05 -6.77 14.11
CA GLN A 502 -5.79 -8.00 14.41
C GLN A 502 -5.92 -8.89 13.17
N ILE A 503 -6.25 -8.31 12.00
CA ILE A 503 -6.29 -9.04 10.73
C ILE A 503 -4.92 -9.65 10.43
N ALA A 504 -3.84 -8.86 10.55
CA ALA A 504 -2.48 -9.36 10.33
C ALA A 504 -2.11 -10.50 11.28
N LYS A 505 -2.40 -10.36 12.58
CA LYS A 505 -2.17 -11.40 13.60
C LYS A 505 -2.87 -12.69 13.23
N VAL A 506 -4.16 -12.64 12.88
CA VAL A 506 -4.96 -13.83 12.55
C VAL A 506 -4.44 -14.50 11.28
N TYR A 507 -4.33 -13.77 10.17
CA TYR A 507 -3.96 -14.35 8.87
C TYR A 507 -2.52 -14.84 8.82
N ILE A 508 -1.56 -14.05 9.32
CA ILE A 508 -0.13 -14.42 9.28
C ILE A 508 0.14 -15.60 10.21
N SER A 509 -0.46 -15.62 11.40
CA SER A 509 -0.26 -16.72 12.35
C SER A 509 -0.97 -18.00 11.89
N ALA A 510 -2.18 -17.90 11.34
CA ALA A 510 -2.87 -19.03 10.71
C ALA A 510 -2.02 -19.65 9.58
N PHE A 511 -1.39 -18.79 8.78
CA PHE A 511 -0.57 -19.23 7.65
C PHE A 511 0.72 -19.90 8.14
N ALA A 512 1.41 -19.31 9.12
CA ALA A 512 2.57 -19.92 9.75
C ALA A 512 2.22 -21.29 10.37
N GLU A 513 1.10 -21.40 11.07
CA GLU A 513 0.61 -22.65 11.67
C GLU A 513 0.29 -23.72 10.61
N SER A 514 -0.36 -23.34 9.51
CA SER A 514 -0.65 -24.27 8.42
C SER A 514 0.61 -24.74 7.68
N VAL A 515 1.56 -23.84 7.44
CA VAL A 515 2.74 -24.10 6.61
C VAL A 515 3.86 -24.79 7.40
N LEU A 516 4.15 -24.32 8.62
CA LEU A 516 5.32 -24.76 9.40
C LEU A 516 4.97 -25.77 10.49
N HIS A 517 3.76 -25.74 11.05
CA HIS A 517 3.27 -26.73 12.03
C HIS A 517 2.27 -27.73 11.44
N ASN A 518 1.99 -27.66 10.13
CA ASN A 518 1.08 -28.54 9.43
C ASN A 518 -0.37 -28.53 9.99
N LYS A 519 -0.80 -27.43 10.62
CA LYS A 519 -2.17 -27.27 11.15
C LYS A 519 -3.14 -26.87 10.03
N LYS A 520 -3.44 -27.82 9.13
CA LYS A 520 -4.26 -27.58 7.92
C LYS A 520 -5.71 -27.15 8.20
N GLY A 521 -6.21 -27.31 9.42
CA GLY A 521 -7.56 -26.86 9.79
C GLY A 521 -7.78 -25.33 9.69
N TYR A 522 -6.72 -24.54 9.52
CA TYR A 522 -6.80 -23.11 9.24
C TYR A 522 -6.93 -22.77 7.75
N ASN A 523 -6.79 -23.73 6.82
CA ASN A 523 -6.76 -23.43 5.39
C ASN A 523 -8.02 -22.73 4.88
N ASP A 524 -9.19 -23.07 5.45
CA ASP A 524 -10.47 -22.50 5.04
C ASP A 524 -10.54 -20.97 5.27
N LEU A 525 -9.73 -20.44 6.19
CA LEU A 525 -9.59 -18.99 6.40
C LEU A 525 -9.11 -18.27 5.13
N PHE A 526 -8.21 -18.90 4.36
CA PHE A 526 -7.63 -18.29 3.17
C PHE A 526 -8.57 -18.31 1.98
N LEU A 527 -9.62 -19.13 2.05
CA LEU A 527 -10.67 -19.23 1.04
C LEU A 527 -11.87 -18.34 1.38
N ASN A 528 -12.19 -18.20 2.67
CA ASN A 528 -13.32 -17.38 3.10
C ASN A 528 -13.11 -16.79 4.51
N ALA A 529 -12.87 -15.47 4.60
CA ALA A 529 -12.74 -14.77 5.88
C ALA A 529 -13.89 -15.00 6.87
N ALA A 530 -15.12 -15.23 6.39
CA ALA A 530 -16.30 -15.39 7.23
C ALA A 530 -16.24 -16.58 8.21
N VAL A 531 -15.39 -17.58 7.93
CA VAL A 531 -15.19 -18.72 8.85
C VAL A 531 -14.49 -18.32 10.16
N ALA A 532 -13.86 -17.15 10.20
CA ALA A 532 -13.18 -16.61 11.38
C ALA A 532 -13.77 -15.27 11.81
N LYS A 533 -15.06 -15.04 11.56
CA LYS A 533 -15.76 -13.79 11.88
C LYS A 533 -15.66 -13.41 13.37
N ASP A 534 -15.55 -14.39 14.26
CA ASP A 534 -15.37 -14.19 15.70
C ASP A 534 -13.94 -13.78 16.10
N TRP A 535 -12.97 -13.87 15.20
CA TRP A 535 -11.56 -13.50 15.44
C TRP A 535 -11.15 -12.19 14.77
N LEU A 536 -11.94 -11.74 13.79
CA LEU A 536 -11.64 -10.63 12.89
C LEU A 536 -12.56 -9.43 13.18
N PRO A 537 -12.11 -8.20 12.89
CA PRO A 537 -12.99 -7.03 12.93
C PRO A 537 -14.09 -7.13 11.88
N ASN A 538 -15.18 -6.40 12.09
CA ASN A 538 -16.31 -6.37 11.16
C ASN A 538 -15.97 -5.50 9.94
N GLN A 539 -15.22 -6.06 8.99
CA GLN A 539 -14.79 -5.38 7.77
C GLN A 539 -14.90 -6.26 6.54
N ILE A 540 -15.06 -5.64 5.36
CA ILE A 540 -15.12 -6.36 4.09
C ILE A 540 -13.72 -6.91 3.77
N MET A 541 -13.64 -8.23 3.68
CA MET A 541 -12.42 -8.98 3.40
C MET A 541 -12.68 -9.93 2.25
N LEU A 542 -11.97 -9.75 1.14
CA LEU A 542 -12.13 -10.55 -0.08
C LEU A 542 -10.91 -11.45 -0.28
N ASN A 543 -11.16 -12.75 -0.43
CA ASN A 543 -10.13 -13.77 -0.57
C ASN A 543 -10.01 -14.26 -2.01
N THR A 544 -8.82 -14.22 -2.59
CA THR A 544 -8.45 -15.03 -3.76
C THR A 544 -7.67 -16.24 -3.28
N TYR A 545 -7.95 -17.43 -3.83
CA TYR A 545 -7.37 -18.68 -3.33
C TYR A 545 -7.15 -19.71 -4.44
N LYS A 546 -6.03 -20.43 -4.36
CA LYS A 546 -5.75 -21.62 -5.16
C LYS A 546 -4.79 -22.54 -4.41
N ASP A 547 -4.96 -23.85 -4.56
CA ASP A 547 -4.04 -24.84 -4.01
C ASP A 547 -3.61 -25.88 -5.05
N SER A 548 -2.67 -26.75 -4.67
CA SER A 548 -2.13 -27.78 -5.57
C SER A 548 -3.14 -28.87 -5.96
N LYS A 549 -4.34 -28.90 -5.36
CA LYS A 549 -5.43 -29.79 -5.75
C LYS A 549 -6.39 -29.16 -6.77
N THR A 550 -6.15 -27.90 -7.14
CA THR A 550 -7.02 -27.11 -8.02
C THR A 550 -6.59 -27.27 -9.47
N ASN A 551 -7.47 -27.81 -10.30
CA ASN A 551 -7.26 -27.96 -11.73
C ASN A 551 -8.06 -26.91 -12.51
N PRO A 552 -7.40 -26.03 -13.29
CA PRO A 552 -8.09 -25.06 -14.13
C PRO A 552 -8.89 -25.73 -15.23
N LEU A 553 -10.14 -25.27 -15.43
CA LEU A 553 -11.02 -25.70 -16.53
C LEU A 553 -11.11 -24.60 -17.59
N VAL A 554 -11.26 -23.34 -17.16
CA VAL A 554 -11.32 -22.16 -18.00
C VAL A 554 -10.58 -21.02 -17.30
N THR A 555 -9.65 -20.37 -18.00
CA THR A 555 -8.77 -19.32 -17.48
C THR A 555 -8.80 -18.03 -18.31
N TYR A 556 -9.24 -18.09 -19.57
CA TYR A 556 -9.19 -16.95 -20.51
C TYR A 556 -7.76 -16.43 -20.80
N GLU A 557 -6.74 -17.22 -20.46
CA GLU A 557 -5.33 -16.89 -20.70
C GLU A 557 -4.80 -17.56 -21.98
N GLU A 558 -5.53 -18.54 -22.52
CA GLU A 558 -5.08 -19.42 -23.60
C GLU A 558 -5.03 -18.74 -24.99
N ASP A 559 -5.97 -17.86 -25.29
CA ASP A 559 -6.12 -17.19 -26.58
C ASP A 559 -6.98 -15.91 -26.48
N ILE A 560 -7.50 -15.43 -27.62
CA ILE A 560 -8.36 -14.22 -27.71
C ILE A 560 -9.77 -14.55 -28.23
N ASP A 561 -10.04 -15.83 -28.52
CA ASP A 561 -11.31 -16.27 -29.06
C ASP A 561 -12.28 -16.54 -27.91
N VAL A 562 -13.22 -15.62 -27.74
CA VAL A 562 -14.20 -15.66 -26.64
C VAL A 562 -15.07 -16.92 -26.61
N ALA A 563 -15.08 -17.69 -27.71
CA ALA A 563 -15.85 -18.93 -27.86
C ALA A 563 -15.03 -20.22 -27.58
N SER A 564 -13.73 -20.12 -27.30
CA SER A 564 -12.89 -21.24 -26.83
C SER A 564 -12.75 -21.26 -25.31
N GLY A 565 -12.16 -22.34 -24.78
CA GLY A 565 -11.78 -22.44 -23.37
C GLY A 565 -10.50 -23.23 -23.20
N SER A 566 -9.91 -23.19 -22.00
CA SER A 566 -8.54 -23.67 -21.74
C SER A 566 -8.35 -25.17 -21.91
N LEU A 567 -9.38 -25.97 -21.61
CA LEU A 567 -9.36 -27.41 -21.91
C LEU A 567 -9.63 -27.65 -23.40
N SER A 568 -8.82 -28.50 -24.03
CA SER A 568 -8.94 -28.78 -25.46
C SER A 568 -10.36 -29.20 -25.89
N GLY A 569 -10.90 -28.46 -26.86
CA GLY A 569 -12.22 -28.71 -27.43
C GLY A 569 -13.38 -28.18 -26.58
N THR A 570 -13.09 -27.38 -25.56
CA THR A 570 -14.11 -26.60 -24.85
C THR A 570 -14.67 -25.54 -25.79
N THR A 571 -15.99 -25.38 -25.78
CA THR A 571 -16.71 -24.36 -26.55
C THR A 571 -17.56 -23.53 -25.60
N ILE A 572 -17.55 -22.22 -25.79
CA ILE A 572 -18.27 -21.25 -24.98
C ILE A 572 -19.28 -20.52 -25.85
N THR A 573 -20.51 -20.39 -25.36
CA THR A 573 -21.58 -19.64 -26.02
C THR A 573 -22.30 -18.75 -25.02
N ALA A 574 -22.71 -17.55 -25.46
CA ALA A 574 -23.57 -16.68 -24.68
C ALA A 574 -24.89 -16.40 -25.41
N GLU A 575 -25.97 -16.30 -24.65
CA GLU A 575 -27.30 -15.96 -25.14
C GLU A 575 -27.84 -14.76 -24.37
N ASN A 576 -28.44 -13.79 -25.08
CA ASN A 576 -29.13 -12.64 -24.49
C ASN A 576 -28.29 -11.80 -23.50
N LEU A 577 -26.96 -11.77 -23.68
CA LEU A 577 -26.08 -10.84 -22.97
C LEU A 577 -25.93 -9.54 -23.75
N LYS A 578 -25.88 -8.42 -23.02
CA LYS A 578 -25.55 -7.10 -23.58
C LYS A 578 -24.04 -6.94 -23.77
N VAL A 579 -23.24 -7.59 -22.92
CA VAL A 579 -21.78 -7.57 -22.97
C VAL A 579 -21.26 -8.99 -22.82
N TRP A 580 -20.44 -9.41 -23.78
CA TRP A 580 -19.61 -10.61 -23.71
C TRP A 580 -18.29 -10.29 -24.40
N LYS A 581 -17.21 -10.22 -23.62
CA LYS A 581 -15.86 -10.00 -24.12
C LYS A 581 -14.83 -10.49 -23.12
N GLU A 582 -13.66 -10.82 -23.60
CA GLU A 582 -12.48 -11.01 -22.75
C GLU A 582 -11.68 -9.71 -22.66
N THR A 583 -11.05 -9.48 -21.51
CA THR A 583 -10.18 -8.34 -21.30
C THR A 583 -9.07 -8.67 -20.31
N THR A 584 -7.88 -8.13 -20.54
CA THR A 584 -6.85 -8.06 -19.50
C THR A 584 -7.34 -7.13 -18.40
N LEU A 585 -7.38 -7.63 -17.16
CA LEU A 585 -7.76 -6.82 -16.02
C LEU A 585 -6.66 -5.83 -15.68
N LYS A 586 -7.09 -4.66 -15.22
CA LYS A 586 -6.22 -3.57 -14.84
C LYS A 586 -6.50 -3.17 -13.40
N PHE A 587 -5.48 -2.71 -12.71
CA PHE A 587 -5.63 -2.00 -11.46
C PHE A 587 -6.15 -0.58 -11.70
N ARG A 588 -6.46 0.16 -10.63
CA ARG A 588 -6.97 1.54 -10.72
C ARG A 588 -6.02 2.51 -11.42
N ASP A 589 -4.71 2.24 -11.36
CA ASP A 589 -3.64 3.00 -12.02
C ASP A 589 -3.46 2.66 -13.51
N LYS A 590 -4.33 1.79 -14.04
CA LYS A 590 -4.35 1.26 -15.42
C LYS A 590 -3.25 0.27 -15.76
N ASP A 591 -2.37 -0.08 -14.82
CA ASP A 591 -1.41 -1.15 -15.01
C ASP A 591 -2.10 -2.52 -14.90
N THR A 592 -1.50 -3.57 -15.47
CA THR A 592 -2.14 -4.89 -15.60
C THR A 592 -2.22 -5.65 -14.26
N GLN A 593 -3.30 -6.39 -13.99
CA GLN A 593 -3.32 -7.36 -12.88
C GLN A 593 -2.58 -8.67 -13.22
N ALA A 594 -2.06 -8.77 -14.44
CA ALA A 594 -1.45 -9.97 -15.02
C ALA A 594 -2.41 -11.18 -15.09
N ILE A 595 -3.70 -10.88 -15.31
CA ILE A 595 -4.75 -11.85 -15.63
C ILE A 595 -5.71 -11.28 -16.69
N ASN A 596 -6.35 -12.17 -17.42
CA ASN A 596 -7.50 -11.95 -18.27
C ASN A 596 -8.78 -12.40 -17.57
N ALA A 597 -9.89 -11.81 -17.94
CA ALA A 597 -11.20 -12.23 -17.45
C ALA A 597 -12.26 -11.99 -18.53
N VAL A 598 -13.33 -12.76 -18.46
CA VAL A 598 -14.54 -12.49 -19.24
C VAL A 598 -15.42 -11.47 -18.51
N VAL A 599 -15.93 -10.50 -19.27
CA VAL A 599 -16.91 -9.50 -18.83
C VAL A 599 -18.27 -9.92 -19.35
N LEU A 600 -19.18 -10.25 -18.44
CA LEU A 600 -20.54 -10.70 -18.75
C LEU A 600 -21.53 -9.66 -18.23
N GLY A 601 -22.24 -9.00 -19.14
CA GLY A 601 -23.23 -7.97 -18.81
C GLY A 601 -24.62 -8.35 -19.29
N TRP A 602 -25.61 -8.26 -18.40
CA TRP A 602 -27.01 -8.49 -18.71
C TRP A 602 -27.87 -7.31 -18.25
N ASP A 603 -28.95 -7.08 -18.98
CA ASP A 603 -29.97 -6.07 -18.67
C ASP A 603 -31.28 -6.61 -19.22
N LYS A 604 -32.16 -7.07 -18.32
CA LYS A 604 -33.42 -7.71 -18.66
C LYS A 604 -34.31 -6.68 -19.38
N ASP A 605 -34.50 -6.88 -20.67
CA ASP A 605 -35.38 -6.04 -21.47
C ASP A 605 -36.86 -6.43 -21.30
N SER A 606 -37.76 -5.70 -21.98
CA SER A 606 -39.20 -5.93 -21.94
C SER A 606 -39.65 -7.30 -22.46
N THR A 607 -38.77 -8.09 -23.07
CA THR A 607 -39.08 -9.45 -23.53
C THR A 607 -39.01 -10.50 -22.42
N GLY A 608 -38.37 -10.17 -21.29
CA GLY A 608 -38.23 -11.05 -20.14
C GLY A 608 -37.29 -12.24 -20.34
N VAL A 609 -36.58 -12.32 -21.47
CA VAL A 609 -35.65 -13.41 -21.79
C VAL A 609 -34.39 -13.27 -20.93
N THR A 610 -33.93 -14.39 -20.37
CA THR A 610 -32.81 -14.44 -19.43
C THR A 610 -31.48 -14.57 -20.18
N GLY A 611 -30.49 -13.77 -19.77
CA GLY A 611 -29.10 -13.90 -20.23
C GLY A 611 -28.46 -15.19 -19.72
N SER A 612 -27.67 -15.88 -20.55
CA SER A 612 -26.91 -17.04 -20.09
C SER A 612 -25.54 -17.16 -20.74
N TYR A 613 -24.63 -17.80 -20.02
CA TYR A 613 -23.26 -18.09 -20.46
C TYR A 613 -22.98 -19.57 -20.23
N LEU A 614 -22.74 -20.31 -21.31
CA LEU A 614 -22.63 -21.76 -21.34
C LEU A 614 -21.22 -22.19 -21.77
N ILE A 615 -20.58 -22.97 -20.92
CA ILE A 615 -19.30 -23.64 -21.21
C ILE A 615 -19.60 -25.11 -21.43
N SER A 616 -19.20 -25.66 -22.57
CA SER A 616 -19.40 -27.06 -22.93
C SER A 616 -18.05 -27.74 -23.16
N PHE A 617 -17.76 -28.79 -22.40
CA PHE A 617 -16.52 -29.55 -22.52
C PHE A 617 -16.66 -30.65 -23.57
N LYS A 618 -15.64 -30.86 -24.42
CA LYS A 618 -15.64 -31.99 -25.37
C LYS A 618 -15.78 -33.34 -24.66
N ILE A 619 -15.00 -33.53 -23.60
CA ILE A 619 -15.01 -34.71 -22.74
C ILE A 619 -15.53 -34.29 -21.36
N SER A 620 -16.44 -35.07 -20.79
CA SER A 620 -16.97 -34.79 -19.44
C SER A 620 -15.85 -34.78 -18.42
N VAL A 621 -15.78 -33.74 -17.60
CA VAL A 621 -14.77 -33.57 -16.55
C VAL A 621 -15.15 -34.45 -15.36
N PRO A 622 -14.34 -35.47 -15.01
CA PRO A 622 -14.64 -36.32 -13.87
C PRO A 622 -14.43 -35.57 -12.55
N PHE A 623 -15.25 -35.88 -11.55
CA PHE A 623 -15.13 -35.32 -10.20
C PHE A 623 -15.49 -36.37 -9.14
N ASP A 624 -15.04 -36.13 -7.91
CA ASP A 624 -15.53 -36.83 -6.72
C ASP A 624 -16.63 -36.00 -6.04
N THR A 625 -17.58 -36.64 -5.36
CA THR A 625 -18.66 -35.92 -4.65
C THR A 625 -18.17 -34.93 -3.58
N SER A 626 -16.94 -35.10 -3.09
CA SER A 626 -16.26 -34.19 -2.17
C SER A 626 -15.40 -33.13 -2.86
N SER A 627 -15.33 -33.13 -4.19
CA SER A 627 -14.74 -32.04 -4.98
C SER A 627 -15.57 -30.75 -4.85
N SER A 628 -14.92 -29.63 -5.12
CA SER A 628 -15.55 -28.31 -5.18
C SER A 628 -15.26 -27.65 -6.52
N LEU A 629 -16.25 -26.96 -7.07
CA LEU A 629 -16.03 -26.02 -8.17
C LEU A 629 -15.58 -24.69 -7.57
N LEU A 630 -14.47 -24.14 -8.04
CA LEU A 630 -13.98 -22.82 -7.66
C LEU A 630 -14.25 -21.83 -8.79
N LEU A 631 -14.86 -20.70 -8.48
CA LEU A 631 -15.06 -19.59 -9.41
C LEU A 631 -14.42 -18.33 -8.83
N THR A 632 -13.50 -17.70 -9.56
CA THR A 632 -12.92 -16.42 -9.15
C THR A 632 -13.62 -15.30 -9.89
N MET A 633 -14.36 -14.47 -9.15
CA MET A 633 -15.31 -13.49 -9.71
C MET A 633 -15.32 -12.17 -8.94
N ALA A 634 -15.80 -11.11 -9.60
CA ALA A 634 -16.05 -9.80 -8.99
C ALA A 634 -17.23 -9.10 -9.66
N HIS A 635 -17.81 -8.12 -8.95
CA HIS A 635 -18.70 -7.14 -9.57
C HIS A 635 -17.94 -6.26 -10.56
N GLY A 636 -18.48 -6.05 -11.77
CA GLY A 636 -17.94 -5.16 -12.80
C GLY A 636 -18.59 -3.78 -12.81
N ASP A 637 -18.04 -2.83 -13.57
CA ASP A 637 -18.64 -1.48 -13.70
C ASP A 637 -19.88 -1.52 -14.61
N ASP A 638 -21.04 -1.19 -14.03
CA ASP A 638 -22.31 -1.11 -14.73
C ASP A 638 -22.30 -0.18 -15.95
N LYS A 639 -21.34 0.76 -16.02
CA LYS A 639 -21.12 1.58 -17.22
C LYS A 639 -20.82 0.77 -18.47
N GLU A 640 -20.33 -0.47 -18.35
CA GLU A 640 -20.13 -1.36 -19.50
C GLU A 640 -21.44 -1.59 -20.27
N LEU A 641 -22.60 -1.57 -19.61
CA LEU A 641 -23.91 -1.76 -20.23
C LEU A 641 -24.38 -0.56 -21.06
N ASP A 642 -23.84 0.64 -20.79
CA ASP A 642 -24.30 1.90 -21.40
C ASP A 642 -23.28 2.50 -22.40
N LYS A 643 -22.17 1.81 -22.68
CA LYS A 643 -21.12 2.31 -23.60
C LYS A 643 -21.61 2.58 -25.02
N ASN A 644 -22.66 1.88 -25.46
CA ASN A 644 -23.22 1.99 -26.80
C ASN A 644 -24.53 2.80 -26.86
N LYS A 645 -24.95 3.48 -25.77
CA LYS A 645 -26.13 4.35 -25.76
C LYS A 645 -25.77 5.79 -26.11
N ASP A 646 -26.62 6.44 -26.91
CA ASP A 646 -26.51 7.87 -27.22
C ASP A 646 -26.52 8.71 -25.94
N SER A 647 -25.78 9.83 -25.93
CA SER A 647 -25.57 10.66 -24.73
C SER A 647 -26.85 11.24 -24.10
N LYS A 648 -27.98 11.19 -24.82
CA LYS A 648 -29.29 11.65 -24.35
C LYS A 648 -30.12 10.57 -23.65
N ASP A 649 -29.78 9.29 -23.81
CA ASP A 649 -30.47 8.13 -23.20
C ASP A 649 -29.66 7.46 -22.09
N LYS A 650 -28.55 8.07 -21.67
CA LYS A 650 -27.84 7.68 -20.45
C LYS A 650 -28.71 8.02 -19.26
N SER A 651 -29.49 7.04 -18.80
CA SER A 651 -30.27 7.18 -17.58
C SER A 651 -29.34 7.48 -16.41
N ASP A 652 -29.71 8.45 -15.56
CA ASP A 652 -29.11 8.69 -14.23
C ASP A 652 -29.28 7.50 -13.26
N LYS A 653 -29.74 6.34 -13.74
CA LYS A 653 -29.87 5.07 -13.00
C LYS A 653 -28.53 4.35 -12.79
N ALA A 654 -27.41 5.07 -12.71
CA ALA A 654 -26.12 4.52 -12.30
C ALA A 654 -26.05 4.37 -10.76
N ASN A 655 -27.07 3.76 -10.17
CA ASN A 655 -26.95 3.22 -8.82
C ASN A 655 -26.36 1.82 -8.98
N ASP A 656 -25.21 1.56 -8.32
CA ASP A 656 -24.63 0.22 -8.30
C ASP A 656 -25.74 -0.76 -7.84
N PRO A 657 -26.06 -1.83 -8.60
CA PRO A 657 -27.16 -2.72 -8.26
C PRO A 657 -26.91 -3.34 -6.88
N ALA A 658 -28.00 -3.50 -6.12
CA ALA A 658 -27.95 -3.70 -4.68
C ALA A 658 -27.33 -5.05 -4.23
N GLU A 659 -27.10 -6.00 -5.13
CA GLU A 659 -26.34 -7.25 -4.96
C GLU A 659 -26.47 -8.09 -6.26
N LEU A 660 -25.39 -8.70 -6.76
CA LEU A 660 -25.46 -9.59 -7.93
C LEU A 660 -25.78 -11.02 -7.51
N ASN A 661 -26.82 -11.60 -8.11
CA ASN A 661 -27.21 -12.99 -7.94
C ASN A 661 -27.58 -13.61 -9.30
N PHE A 662 -27.26 -14.89 -9.45
CA PHE A 662 -27.55 -15.72 -10.61
C PHE A 662 -27.44 -17.20 -10.23
N GLN A 663 -27.95 -18.06 -11.10
CA GLN A 663 -27.86 -19.51 -10.92
C GLN A 663 -26.65 -20.09 -11.65
N ILE A 664 -25.99 -21.06 -11.03
CA ILE A 664 -25.01 -21.92 -11.68
C ILE A 664 -25.64 -23.30 -11.85
N GLN A 665 -25.66 -23.78 -13.08
CA GLN A 665 -26.20 -25.07 -13.49
C GLN A 665 -25.09 -25.95 -14.03
N LEU A 666 -25.00 -27.18 -13.53
CA LEU A 666 -24.13 -28.24 -14.04
C LEU A 666 -24.97 -29.26 -14.80
N THR A 667 -24.47 -29.73 -15.94
CA THR A 667 -25.10 -30.81 -16.71
C THR A 667 -24.09 -31.91 -17.02
N ASP A 668 -24.46 -33.19 -16.88
CA ASP A 668 -23.62 -34.33 -17.25
C ASP A 668 -23.85 -34.80 -18.70
N SER A 669 -23.11 -35.82 -19.14
CA SER A 669 -23.25 -36.39 -20.49
C SER A 669 -24.60 -37.11 -20.74
N LEU A 670 -25.36 -37.40 -19.68
CA LEU A 670 -26.67 -38.05 -19.77
C LEU A 670 -27.82 -37.03 -19.75
N GLY A 671 -27.51 -35.73 -19.60
CA GLY A 671 -28.49 -34.65 -19.52
C GLY A 671 -29.07 -34.46 -18.12
N ASN A 672 -28.51 -35.08 -17.08
CA ASN A 672 -28.90 -34.76 -15.71
C ASN A 672 -28.40 -33.37 -15.34
N GLU A 673 -29.20 -32.62 -14.60
CA GLU A 673 -28.91 -31.23 -14.23
C GLU A 673 -28.91 -31.04 -12.71
N ALA A 674 -28.02 -30.17 -12.22
CA ALA A 674 -28.03 -29.72 -10.84
C ALA A 674 -27.77 -28.21 -10.79
N VAL A 675 -28.48 -27.49 -9.92
CA VAL A 675 -28.48 -26.01 -9.87
C VAL A 675 -28.23 -25.52 -8.46
N ILE A 676 -27.55 -24.37 -8.35
CA ILE A 676 -27.38 -23.62 -7.10
C ILE A 676 -27.46 -22.11 -7.37
N ASP A 677 -28.03 -21.36 -6.44
CA ASP A 677 -27.99 -19.89 -6.44
C ASP A 677 -26.67 -19.42 -5.81
N ILE A 678 -25.99 -18.43 -6.41
CA ILE A 678 -24.69 -17.97 -5.88
C ILE A 678 -24.83 -17.40 -4.45
N ASP A 679 -25.94 -16.73 -4.15
CA ASP A 679 -26.23 -16.19 -2.81
C ASP A 679 -26.34 -17.26 -1.72
N ASP A 680 -26.74 -18.49 -2.07
CA ASP A 680 -26.78 -19.62 -1.12
C ASP A 680 -25.37 -20.06 -0.70
N VAL A 681 -24.37 -19.73 -1.51
CA VAL A 681 -22.96 -20.03 -1.27
C VAL A 681 -22.31 -18.84 -0.59
N LYS A 682 -22.28 -17.70 -1.27
CA LYS A 682 -21.62 -16.47 -0.84
C LYS A 682 -22.10 -15.31 -1.71
N LYS A 683 -22.40 -14.17 -1.10
CA LYS A 683 -22.76 -12.94 -1.81
C LYS A 683 -21.55 -12.31 -2.50
N ILE A 684 -21.76 -11.75 -3.68
CA ILE A 684 -20.73 -10.99 -4.41
C ILE A 684 -20.64 -9.59 -3.81
N ALA A 685 -19.44 -9.19 -3.38
CA ALA A 685 -19.22 -7.85 -2.85
C ALA A 685 -19.44 -6.78 -3.93
N PRO A 686 -20.00 -5.62 -3.57
CA PRO A 686 -20.13 -4.49 -4.49
C PRO A 686 -18.77 -3.92 -4.87
N LEU A 687 -18.75 -3.04 -5.87
CA LEU A 687 -17.53 -2.31 -6.23
C LEU A 687 -17.01 -1.47 -5.07
N LEU A 688 -15.83 -1.85 -4.55
CA LEU A 688 -15.18 -1.13 -3.46
C LEU A 688 -14.51 0.14 -3.98
N LYS A 689 -15.19 1.27 -3.80
CA LYS A 689 -14.69 2.61 -4.17
C LYS A 689 -13.91 3.23 -3.01
N VAL A 690 -12.90 4.03 -3.34
CA VAL A 690 -11.98 4.67 -2.39
C VAL A 690 -11.60 6.09 -2.84
N GLN A 691 -11.29 6.94 -1.87
CA GLN A 691 -10.75 8.28 -2.10
C GLN A 691 -9.63 8.56 -1.08
N TYR A 692 -8.39 8.63 -1.55
CA TYR A 692 -7.17 8.74 -0.74
C TYR A 692 -6.85 10.17 -0.27
N VAL A 693 -7.33 11.18 -0.98
CA VAL A 693 -7.10 12.60 -0.65
C VAL A 693 -8.42 13.35 -0.52
N LYS A 694 -8.44 14.39 0.32
CA LYS A 694 -9.65 15.20 0.60
C LYS A 694 -10.20 15.90 -0.64
N LEU A 695 -9.33 16.21 -1.61
CA LEU A 695 -9.68 16.89 -2.85
C LEU A 695 -9.89 15.88 -3.98
N LYS A 696 -11.14 15.68 -4.39
CA LYS A 696 -11.53 14.74 -5.46
C LYS A 696 -10.71 14.89 -6.74
N GLY A 697 -10.41 16.12 -7.16
CA GLY A 697 -9.63 16.39 -8.38
C GLY A 697 -8.19 15.86 -8.32
N LEU A 698 -7.54 15.92 -7.14
CA LEU A 698 -6.19 15.36 -6.95
C LEU A 698 -6.20 13.84 -6.87
N ASN A 699 -7.31 13.25 -6.44
CA ASN A 699 -7.40 11.81 -6.29
C ASN A 699 -7.22 11.10 -7.63
N GLN A 700 -7.94 11.59 -8.66
CA GLN A 700 -7.87 10.99 -9.99
C GLN A 700 -6.50 11.16 -10.65
N GLU A 701 -5.87 12.33 -10.47
CA GLU A 701 -4.54 12.62 -11.02
C GLU A 701 -3.44 11.74 -10.40
N ASN A 702 -3.52 11.48 -9.09
CA ASN A 702 -2.46 10.78 -8.36
C ASN A 702 -2.67 9.26 -8.28
N TYR A 703 -3.93 8.79 -8.32
CA TYR A 703 -4.26 7.39 -8.01
C TYR A 703 -5.11 6.69 -9.09
N GLY A 704 -5.51 7.40 -10.15
CA GLY A 704 -6.33 6.84 -11.21
C GLY A 704 -7.81 6.70 -10.83
N ASP A 705 -8.40 5.56 -11.15
CA ASP A 705 -9.82 5.32 -10.87
C ASP A 705 -10.10 5.21 -9.36
N SER A 706 -11.33 5.53 -8.95
CA SER A 706 -11.75 5.39 -7.55
C SER A 706 -11.98 3.94 -7.13
N TRP A 707 -11.81 2.95 -8.01
CA TRP A 707 -12.04 1.54 -7.74
C TRP A 707 -11.13 0.70 -8.62
N GLU A 708 -10.98 -0.58 -8.30
CA GLU A 708 -10.36 -1.57 -9.19
C GLU A 708 -11.08 -2.91 -9.07
N PRO A 709 -11.03 -3.78 -10.11
CA PRO A 709 -11.52 -5.15 -10.00
C PRO A 709 -10.88 -5.84 -8.80
N THR A 710 -11.72 -6.31 -7.88
CA THR A 710 -11.32 -6.98 -6.64
C THR A 710 -11.92 -8.37 -6.63
N MET A 711 -11.17 -9.30 -7.21
CA MET A 711 -11.59 -10.69 -7.37
C MET A 711 -11.71 -11.41 -6.03
N GLU A 712 -12.68 -12.32 -5.96
CA GLU A 712 -12.90 -13.21 -4.85
C GLU A 712 -13.16 -14.63 -5.35
N THR A 713 -12.58 -15.63 -4.70
CA THR A 713 -12.79 -17.04 -5.01
C THR A 713 -14.00 -17.57 -4.23
N PHE A 714 -14.95 -18.12 -4.98
CA PHE A 714 -16.15 -18.77 -4.48
C PHE A 714 -15.95 -20.28 -4.54
N GLU A 715 -16.08 -20.95 -3.41
CA GLU A 715 -16.10 -22.40 -3.34
C GLU A 715 -17.53 -22.92 -3.38
N LEU A 716 -17.83 -23.76 -4.37
CA LEU A 716 -19.10 -24.43 -4.53
C LEU A 716 -18.89 -25.94 -4.36
N PRO A 717 -19.05 -26.47 -3.13
CA PRO A 717 -18.96 -27.90 -2.91
C PRO A 717 -20.02 -28.63 -3.74
N LEU A 718 -19.60 -29.65 -4.51
CA LEU A 718 -20.51 -30.30 -5.48
C LEU A 718 -21.69 -31.00 -4.79
N HIS A 719 -21.53 -31.42 -3.53
CA HIS A 719 -22.62 -32.00 -2.73
C HIS A 719 -23.75 -31.00 -2.40
N ARG A 720 -23.55 -29.68 -2.53
CA ARG A 720 -24.56 -28.64 -2.22
C ARG A 720 -25.53 -28.35 -3.36
N PHE A 721 -25.31 -28.85 -4.57
CA PHE A 721 -26.23 -28.60 -5.69
C PHE A 721 -27.57 -29.31 -5.45
N ASN A 722 -28.67 -28.55 -5.43
CA ASN A 722 -29.91 -28.86 -4.70
C ASN A 722 -30.89 -29.82 -5.39
N GLN A 723 -30.50 -30.52 -6.45
CA GLN A 723 -31.34 -31.54 -7.08
C GLN A 723 -30.47 -32.72 -7.52
N LYS A 724 -30.55 -33.85 -6.80
CA LYS A 724 -29.82 -35.10 -7.06
C LYS A 724 -28.30 -34.92 -7.33
N PRO A 725 -27.48 -34.51 -6.34
CA PRO A 725 -26.03 -34.71 -6.44
C PRO A 725 -25.66 -36.20 -6.63
N ALA A 726 -26.57 -37.14 -6.35
CA ALA A 726 -26.37 -38.58 -6.52
C ALA A 726 -26.30 -39.06 -7.99
N GLY A 727 -26.62 -38.22 -8.99
CA GLY A 727 -26.77 -38.65 -10.39
C GLY A 727 -25.73 -38.16 -11.38
N LEU A 728 -25.07 -37.02 -11.13
CA LEU A 728 -24.15 -36.41 -12.10
C LEU A 728 -22.89 -37.27 -12.25
N LYS A 729 -22.65 -37.78 -13.46
CA LYS A 729 -21.44 -38.54 -13.82
C LYS A 729 -20.45 -37.65 -14.59
N GLY A 730 -19.81 -36.74 -13.86
CA GLY A 730 -18.91 -35.74 -14.43
C GLY A 730 -19.64 -34.49 -14.94
N ILE A 731 -18.89 -33.45 -15.28
CA ILE A 731 -19.38 -32.17 -15.76
C ILE A 731 -19.18 -32.09 -17.26
N LYS A 732 -20.28 -32.14 -18.02
CA LYS A 732 -20.28 -31.90 -19.48
C LYS A 732 -20.44 -30.42 -19.78
N ASN A 733 -21.33 -29.74 -19.05
CA ASN A 733 -21.59 -28.31 -19.22
C ASN A 733 -21.62 -27.57 -17.87
N ILE A 734 -21.16 -26.31 -17.88
CA ILE A 734 -21.36 -25.33 -16.81
C ILE A 734 -22.11 -24.15 -17.41
N LYS A 735 -23.28 -23.81 -16.87
CA LYS A 735 -24.12 -22.72 -17.34
C LYS A 735 -24.36 -21.70 -16.22
N LEU A 736 -24.03 -20.44 -16.48
CA LEU A 736 -24.39 -19.31 -15.64
C LEU A 736 -25.69 -18.71 -16.19
N ASN A 737 -26.76 -18.74 -15.39
CA ASN A 737 -28.10 -18.27 -15.74
C ASN A 737 -28.39 -16.97 -14.98
N PHE A 738 -28.40 -15.83 -15.67
CA PHE A 738 -28.60 -14.51 -15.07
C PHE A 738 -30.09 -14.19 -14.87
N ASN A 739 -30.76 -15.00 -14.03
CA ASN A 739 -32.22 -14.96 -13.82
C ASN A 739 -32.67 -14.39 -12.46
N ARG A 740 -31.74 -14.05 -11.56
CA ARG A 740 -32.08 -13.54 -10.21
C ARG A 740 -32.03 -12.02 -10.16
N THR A 741 -30.94 -11.41 -10.59
CA THR A 741 -30.84 -9.94 -10.70
C THR A 741 -31.23 -9.49 -12.11
N GLU A 742 -32.01 -8.40 -12.22
CA GLU A 742 -32.48 -7.91 -13.53
C GLU A 742 -31.35 -7.35 -14.41
N ARG A 743 -30.34 -6.75 -13.78
CA ARG A 743 -29.24 -6.07 -14.46
C ARG A 743 -27.96 -6.24 -13.66
N GLY A 744 -26.83 -6.43 -14.36
CA GLY A 744 -25.53 -6.48 -13.71
C GLY A 744 -24.39 -6.70 -14.68
N VAL A 745 -23.17 -6.52 -14.16
CA VAL A 745 -21.92 -6.85 -14.84
C VAL A 745 -21.08 -7.73 -13.93
N LEU A 746 -20.74 -8.92 -14.42
CA LEU A 746 -19.87 -9.88 -13.74
C LEU A 746 -18.51 -9.90 -14.43
N LEU A 747 -17.44 -9.85 -13.64
CA LEU A 747 -16.10 -10.20 -14.06
C LEU A 747 -15.82 -11.63 -13.58
N LEU A 748 -15.37 -12.50 -14.48
CA LEU A 748 -15.05 -13.90 -14.19
C LEU A 748 -13.66 -14.22 -14.74
N ASP A 749 -12.74 -14.59 -13.84
CA ASP A 749 -11.32 -14.82 -14.11
C ASP A 749 -11.02 -16.32 -14.33
N GLU A 750 -11.40 -17.18 -13.40
CA GLU A 750 -11.07 -18.60 -13.48
C GLU A 750 -12.23 -19.47 -13.01
N ILE A 751 -12.50 -20.55 -13.74
CA ILE A 751 -13.29 -21.68 -13.28
C ILE A 751 -12.37 -22.90 -13.14
N SER A 752 -12.36 -23.48 -11.95
CA SER A 752 -11.48 -24.58 -11.59
C SER A 752 -12.22 -25.70 -10.85
N LEU A 753 -11.73 -26.92 -10.97
CA LEU A 753 -12.18 -28.06 -10.18
C LEU A 753 -11.13 -28.40 -9.12
N ARG A 754 -11.48 -28.22 -7.85
CA ARG A 754 -10.64 -28.64 -6.72
C ARG A 754 -10.98 -30.06 -6.30
N GLN A 755 -9.99 -30.93 -6.35
CA GLN A 755 -10.12 -32.32 -5.90
C GLN A 755 -10.00 -32.42 -4.37
N PRO A 756 -10.49 -33.51 -3.76
CA PRO A 756 -10.54 -33.68 -2.30
C PRO A 756 -9.18 -33.63 -1.61
#